data_AF-A0A965RKA1-F1
#
_entry.id   AF-A0A965RKA1-F1
#
_cell.length_a   1.000
_cell.length_b   1.000
_cell.length_c   1.000
_cell.angle_alpha   90.00
_cell.angle_beta   90.00
_cell.angle_gamma   90.00
#
_symmetry.space_group_name_H-M   'P 1'
#
loop_
_entity.id
_entity.type
_entity.pdbx_description
1 polymer ?
#
loop_
_entity_poly.entity_id
_entity_poly.type
_entity_poly.pdbx_seq_one_letter_code
_entity_poly.pdbx_strand_id
1 'polypeptide(L)'
;MPLVATRGAASAQGFGEFAQQTSATYIEDVFSTYLYTGAYTAPVYTQPIVNGIDTSGKGALVWLKDRGAAGSHRLVDTARGNRSTLFSDSTSAAAIRSDDVSCDVSSFNSNGFTAGNFMNQNGNTYVSWTFRKQPKFFDVVTYTGDGNATQTINHNLGSNPGAIIVKRTNSTGSWYVYHRSTGNDNVLFLNTTAAATASAGSWATSSTNFTVGNANLNIGGDTYVAYLFAHDAGGFGLTGTDNVISCGSYTGNGSATGPTVTLGYEPQWLMIKNASGTGNWNIIDNMRGMPVGSADAFLEANTSDAEATADWVSPTATGFNIVSTSSEVNTNTSTYIYIAIRRGPMKVPTSGTSVYNAITRTGTGSAATISTVGFPPDWVIPRARTGVFNWWVTDRLRGANQYLLFDATNGEGGDSSAVSAYTMNGFSVGTSINVNESGRAFVNYAFLRAPGFFDVVCYTGTAVGNRVLNHNLAVAPELLIFKSRATTTDNNWSVQCVYGPSNQVYNLNTNYFYVGTLVTSLNSSTITLSDNTTNNSVNYVAYLFATCAGVSKVTNFTGTGTLQTINCGFAAGSRFVLIKRTDSTGDWYVWDSSRGLSSSTDPYLLLNSTAAEVTGTNWVDTTSTGFQVTAASGNNVNINGASYIALAIA
;
A
#
# COMPACT_ATOMS: atom_id res chain seq x y z
N MET A 1 71.77 -7.35 14.38
CA MET A 1 71.59 -8.40 13.35
C MET A 1 70.71 -9.51 13.92
N PRO A 2 69.82 -10.10 13.11
CA PRO A 2 68.40 -10.17 13.45
C PRO A 2 67.94 -11.52 14.02
N LEU A 3 66.81 -11.46 14.74
CA LEU A 3 65.99 -12.60 15.15
C LEU A 3 65.48 -13.34 13.90
N VAL A 4 65.76 -14.63 13.82
CA VAL A 4 65.27 -15.54 12.77
C VAL A 4 63.82 -15.91 13.08
N ALA A 5 62.92 -15.62 12.14
CA ALA A 5 61.52 -16.02 12.20
C ALA A 5 61.37 -17.52 11.87
N THR A 6 60.87 -18.30 12.82
CA THR A 6 60.37 -19.65 12.57
C THR A 6 58.90 -19.58 12.16
N ARG A 7 58.62 -20.01 10.92
CA ARG A 7 57.28 -20.19 10.38
C ARG A 7 56.68 -21.48 10.97
N GLY A 8 55.68 -21.34 11.82
CA GLY A 8 54.78 -22.43 12.24
C GLY A 8 53.44 -22.30 11.50
N ALA A 9 53.00 -23.39 10.87
CA ALA A 9 51.81 -23.45 10.04
C ALA A 9 50.53 -23.11 10.82
N ALA A 10 49.81 -22.08 10.38
CA ALA A 10 48.40 -21.90 10.69
C ALA A 10 47.58 -22.63 9.60
N SER A 11 46.71 -23.52 10.06
CA SER A 11 45.77 -24.32 9.28
C SER A 11 44.97 -23.49 8.27
N ALA A 12 44.93 -23.98 7.03
CA ALA A 12 43.96 -23.55 6.02
C ALA A 12 42.55 -24.03 6.44
N GLN A 13 41.89 -23.24 7.28
CA GLN A 13 40.46 -23.31 7.54
C GLN A 13 39.99 -21.86 7.73
N GLY A 14 39.08 -21.41 6.87
CA GLY A 14 38.30 -20.20 7.13
C GLY A 14 38.63 -18.98 6.28
N PHE A 15 38.54 -19.10 4.95
CA PHE A 15 38.00 -18.02 4.13
C PHE A 15 37.03 -18.64 3.14
N GLY A 16 35.83 -18.93 3.66
CA GLY A 16 34.68 -19.14 2.81
C GLY A 16 34.47 -17.89 1.97
N GLU A 17 34.27 -18.12 0.68
CA GLU A 17 33.87 -17.14 -0.31
C GLU A 17 32.85 -16.17 0.28
N PHE A 18 33.21 -14.89 0.39
CA PHE A 18 32.21 -13.85 0.51
C PHE A 18 31.48 -13.79 -0.84
N ALA A 19 30.49 -14.66 -1.01
CA ALA A 19 29.47 -14.47 -2.02
C ALA A 19 28.93 -13.05 -1.79
N GLN A 20 29.17 -12.17 -2.76
CA GLN A 20 28.62 -10.83 -2.77
C GLN A 20 27.10 -10.97 -2.70
N GLN A 21 26.53 -10.80 -1.49
CA GLN A 21 25.10 -10.85 -1.29
C GLN A 21 24.50 -9.75 -2.17
N THR A 22 23.86 -10.14 -3.27
CA THR A 22 23.09 -9.22 -4.10
C THR A 22 22.09 -8.51 -3.21
N SER A 23 22.07 -7.18 -3.26
CA SER A 23 21.12 -6.37 -2.47
C SER A 23 19.70 -6.90 -2.65
N ALA A 24 18.97 -7.07 -1.54
CA ALA A 24 17.59 -7.56 -1.56
C ALA A 24 16.74 -6.69 -2.49
N THR A 25 15.89 -7.33 -3.29
CA THR A 25 14.92 -6.65 -4.16
C THR A 25 13.55 -6.68 -3.49
N TYR A 26 12.84 -5.56 -3.55
CA TYR A 26 11.51 -5.41 -2.97
C TYR A 26 10.50 -5.01 -4.04
N ILE A 27 9.21 -5.14 -3.75
CA ILE A 27 8.16 -4.84 -4.74
C ILE A 27 8.18 -3.37 -5.16
N GLU A 28 8.46 -2.45 -4.24
CA GLU A 28 8.61 -1.02 -4.51
C GLU A 28 9.83 -0.67 -5.39
N ASP A 29 10.73 -1.62 -5.68
CA ASP A 29 11.82 -1.42 -6.64
C ASP A 29 11.41 -1.74 -8.09
N VAL A 30 10.31 -2.49 -8.28
CA VAL A 30 9.96 -3.09 -9.59
C VAL A 30 8.54 -2.80 -10.05
N PHE A 31 7.66 -2.39 -9.13
CA PHE A 31 6.26 -2.08 -9.43
C PHE A 31 5.83 -0.77 -8.78
N SER A 32 5.08 0.04 -9.52
CA SER A 32 4.42 1.23 -8.97
C SER A 32 3.08 1.47 -9.66
N THR A 33 2.04 1.66 -8.85
CA THR A 33 0.81 2.37 -9.24
C THR A 33 0.99 3.83 -8.89
N TYR A 34 0.98 4.71 -9.89
CA TYR A 34 1.19 6.15 -9.69
C TYR A 34 0.03 6.96 -10.25
N LEU A 35 -0.53 7.85 -9.43
CA LEU A 35 -1.59 8.77 -9.82
C LEU A 35 -1.04 10.18 -10.04
N TYR A 36 -1.48 10.82 -11.11
CA TYR A 36 -1.09 12.19 -11.41
C TYR A 36 -2.19 12.92 -12.17
N THR A 37 -2.15 14.25 -12.09
CA THR A 37 -2.96 15.14 -12.92
C THR A 37 -2.05 15.70 -14.00
N GLY A 38 -2.52 15.67 -15.24
CA GLY A 38 -1.79 16.25 -16.36
C GLY A 38 -1.59 17.75 -16.15
N ALA A 39 -0.39 18.21 -16.46
CA ALA A 39 0.08 19.57 -16.28
C ALA A 39 0.52 20.22 -17.60
N TYR A 40 0.11 19.66 -18.73
CA TYR A 40 0.40 20.21 -20.06
C TYR A 40 0.07 21.70 -20.12
N THR A 41 1.07 22.53 -20.39
CA THR A 41 0.90 23.96 -20.57
C THR A 41 1.96 24.42 -21.56
N ALA A 42 1.56 24.80 -22.77
CA ALA A 42 2.52 25.26 -23.78
C ALA A 42 3.40 26.40 -23.22
N PRO A 43 4.74 26.36 -23.36
CA PRO A 43 5.55 25.43 -24.18
C PRO A 43 6.05 24.16 -23.45
N VAL A 44 5.63 23.90 -22.21
CA VAL A 44 5.96 22.68 -21.45
C VAL A 44 4.94 21.59 -21.79
N TYR A 45 5.38 20.65 -22.61
CA TYR A 45 4.50 19.61 -23.17
C TYR A 45 4.60 18.26 -22.45
N THR A 46 5.61 18.10 -21.58
CA THR A 46 5.93 16.84 -20.92
C THR A 46 5.90 17.01 -19.40
N GLN A 47 5.73 15.91 -18.67
CA GLN A 47 5.69 15.91 -17.20
C GLN A 47 6.53 14.74 -16.65
N PRO A 48 7.54 15.00 -15.80
CA PRO A 48 8.27 13.93 -15.14
C PRO A 48 7.37 13.25 -14.10
N ILE A 49 7.29 11.92 -14.16
CA ILE A 49 6.61 11.07 -13.20
C ILE A 49 7.67 10.32 -12.40
N VAL A 50 7.90 10.76 -11.16
CA VAL A 50 8.90 10.21 -10.25
C VAL A 50 8.24 9.16 -9.35
N ASN A 51 8.24 7.92 -9.80
CA ASN A 51 7.59 6.81 -9.10
C ASN A 51 8.60 5.83 -8.44
N GLY A 52 9.89 6.16 -8.50
CA GLY A 52 10.97 5.37 -7.88
C GLY A 52 11.44 4.17 -8.71
N ILE A 53 10.82 3.88 -9.86
CA ILE A 53 11.14 2.72 -10.68
C ILE A 53 12.18 3.06 -11.75
N ASP A 54 13.31 2.37 -11.76
CA ASP A 54 14.29 2.49 -12.85
C ASP A 54 13.75 1.83 -14.13
N THR A 55 13.25 2.64 -15.06
CA THR A 55 12.78 2.18 -16.37
C THR A 55 13.88 2.26 -17.44
N SER A 56 14.89 3.09 -17.24
CA SER A 56 15.97 3.31 -18.23
C SER A 56 17.05 2.22 -18.22
N GLY A 57 17.42 1.69 -17.05
CA GLY A 57 18.60 0.83 -16.88
C GLY A 57 18.31 -0.67 -16.91
N LYS A 58 17.05 -1.08 -16.76
CA LYS A 58 16.65 -2.50 -16.62
C LYS A 58 15.64 -2.98 -17.66
N GLY A 59 14.98 -2.04 -18.34
CA GLY A 59 13.83 -2.30 -19.19
C GLY A 59 12.52 -2.38 -18.39
N ALA A 60 11.43 -1.96 -19.00
CA ALA A 60 10.13 -1.83 -18.33
C ALA A 60 8.95 -1.78 -19.33
N LEU A 61 7.75 -2.02 -18.81
CA LEU A 61 6.47 -1.62 -19.38
C LEU A 61 5.89 -0.48 -18.53
N VAL A 62 5.46 0.59 -19.19
CA VAL A 62 4.63 1.66 -18.60
C VAL A 62 3.22 1.54 -19.21
N TRP A 63 2.26 1.11 -18.40
CA TRP A 63 0.85 1.00 -18.78
C TRP A 63 0.08 2.20 -18.24
N LEU A 64 -0.44 3.04 -19.12
CA LEU A 64 -1.08 4.32 -18.81
C LEU A 64 -2.58 4.30 -19.11
N LYS A 65 -3.37 5.05 -18.35
CA LYS A 65 -4.80 5.26 -18.61
C LYS A 65 -5.27 6.62 -18.10
N ASP A 66 -6.08 7.31 -18.90
CA ASP A 66 -6.89 8.45 -18.47
C ASP A 66 -8.06 7.93 -17.63
N ARG A 67 -8.23 8.47 -16.43
CA ARG A 67 -9.25 8.05 -15.47
C ARG A 67 -10.49 8.94 -15.54
N GLY A 68 -10.32 10.20 -15.93
CA GLY A 68 -11.38 11.20 -15.91
C GLY A 68 -12.23 11.24 -17.19
N ALA A 69 -11.75 10.62 -18.27
CA ALA A 69 -12.44 10.61 -19.56
C ALA A 69 -12.27 9.28 -20.31
N ALA A 70 -13.15 9.07 -21.30
CA ALA A 70 -13.01 7.96 -22.23
C ALA A 70 -11.72 8.13 -23.06
N GLY A 71 -10.89 7.10 -23.04
CA GLY A 71 -9.62 7.02 -23.76
C GLY A 71 -8.97 5.66 -23.53
N SER A 72 -8.44 5.06 -24.60
CA SER A 72 -7.82 3.74 -24.55
C SER A 72 -6.66 3.66 -23.57
N HIS A 73 -6.51 2.48 -22.95
CA HIS A 73 -5.31 2.07 -22.23
C HIS A 73 -4.10 2.08 -23.17
N ARG A 74 -2.95 2.61 -22.72
CA ARG A 74 -1.75 2.79 -23.55
C ARG A 74 -0.55 2.05 -22.95
N LEU A 75 0.05 1.16 -23.74
CA LEU A 75 1.18 0.33 -23.33
C LEU A 75 2.44 0.73 -24.11
N VAL A 76 3.41 1.28 -23.41
CA VAL A 76 4.72 1.67 -23.94
C VAL A 76 5.81 0.92 -23.18
N ASP A 77 6.73 0.28 -23.89
CA ASP A 77 7.82 -0.48 -23.26
C ASP A 77 9.17 -0.13 -23.86
N THR A 78 10.20 -0.46 -23.10
CA THR A 78 11.59 -0.17 -23.46
C THR A 78 12.12 -1.05 -24.59
N ALA A 79 11.51 -2.21 -24.84
CA ALA A 79 11.97 -3.12 -25.89
C ALA A 79 11.61 -2.62 -27.29
N ARG A 80 10.49 -1.90 -27.42
CA ARG A 80 10.04 -1.26 -28.67
C ARG A 80 10.37 0.22 -28.74
N GLY A 81 10.68 0.85 -27.61
CA GLY A 81 11.01 2.26 -27.49
C GLY A 81 9.81 3.15 -27.11
N ASN A 82 10.13 4.36 -26.64
CA ASN A 82 9.20 5.35 -26.09
C ASN A 82 8.14 5.85 -27.09
N ARG A 83 8.39 5.74 -28.40
CA ARG A 83 7.48 6.19 -29.48
C ARG A 83 6.56 5.11 -30.05
N SER A 84 6.59 3.90 -29.51
CA SER A 84 5.78 2.77 -30.00
C SER A 84 4.67 2.42 -29.00
N THR A 85 3.46 2.91 -29.26
CA THR A 85 2.31 2.71 -28.37
C THR A 85 1.40 1.59 -28.85
N LEU A 86 0.94 0.77 -27.92
CA LEU A 86 -0.14 -0.19 -28.13
C LEU A 86 -1.38 0.19 -27.32
N PHE A 87 -2.55 -0.20 -27.82
CA PHE A 87 -3.84 0.00 -27.16
C PHE A 87 -4.49 -1.34 -26.83
N SER A 88 -4.75 -1.61 -25.54
CA SER A 88 -5.19 -2.95 -25.08
C SER A 88 -6.64 -3.29 -25.42
N ASP A 89 -7.42 -2.32 -25.86
CA ASP A 89 -8.79 -2.43 -26.39
C ASP A 89 -8.82 -2.54 -27.94
N SER A 90 -7.67 -2.48 -28.62
CA SER A 90 -7.60 -2.44 -30.08
C SER A 90 -6.88 -3.64 -30.70
N THR A 91 -7.29 -4.01 -31.92
CA THR A 91 -6.56 -4.95 -32.79
C THR A 91 -5.49 -4.26 -33.62
N SER A 92 -5.45 -2.92 -33.66
CA SER A 92 -4.51 -2.15 -34.49
C SER A 92 -3.05 -2.50 -34.21
N ALA A 93 -2.19 -2.29 -35.20
CA ALA A 93 -0.74 -2.35 -35.03
C ALA A 93 -0.24 -1.28 -34.02
N ALA A 94 1.04 -1.33 -33.65
CA ALA A 94 1.63 -0.29 -32.82
C ALA A 94 1.57 1.07 -33.52
N ALA A 95 1.10 2.10 -32.81
CA ALA A 95 1.11 3.46 -33.28
C ALA A 95 2.51 4.05 -33.08
N ILE A 96 3.19 4.40 -34.17
CA ILE A 96 4.51 5.02 -34.16
C ILE A 96 4.35 6.54 -34.11
N ARG A 97 4.92 7.17 -33.07
CA ARG A 97 4.88 8.63 -32.87
C ARG A 97 6.06 9.30 -33.58
N SER A 98 5.84 10.50 -34.10
CA SER A 98 6.83 11.26 -34.89
C SER A 98 7.98 11.82 -34.06
N ASP A 99 7.72 12.16 -32.80
CA ASP A 99 8.64 12.86 -31.89
C ASP A 99 8.40 12.45 -30.43
N ASP A 100 9.30 12.89 -29.54
CA ASP A 100 9.26 12.57 -28.10
C ASP A 100 8.29 13.47 -27.30
N VAL A 101 7.57 14.38 -27.96
CA VAL A 101 6.65 15.31 -27.29
C VAL A 101 5.20 14.89 -27.53
N SER A 102 4.85 14.63 -28.78
CA SER A 102 3.57 14.14 -29.28
C SER A 102 3.48 12.62 -29.13
N CYS A 103 3.83 12.13 -27.95
CA CYS A 103 3.82 10.72 -27.60
C CYS A 103 3.16 10.49 -26.23
N ASP A 104 3.10 9.21 -25.84
CA ASP A 104 2.49 8.79 -24.59
C ASP A 104 3.54 8.77 -23.46
N VAL A 105 4.75 8.27 -23.75
CA VAL A 105 5.94 8.36 -22.90
C VAL A 105 7.04 9.07 -23.70
N SER A 106 7.52 10.20 -23.16
CA SER A 106 8.59 11.01 -23.75
C SER A 106 9.97 10.41 -23.48
N SER A 107 10.21 9.90 -22.27
CA SER A 107 11.48 9.26 -21.92
C SER A 107 11.32 8.23 -20.81
N PHE A 108 12.21 7.24 -20.82
CA PHE A 108 12.43 6.34 -19.69
C PHE A 108 13.55 6.90 -18.80
N ASN A 109 13.34 6.89 -17.49
CA ASN A 109 14.24 7.52 -16.53
C ASN A 109 14.68 6.51 -15.46
N SER A 110 15.74 6.83 -14.72
CA SER A 110 16.27 5.98 -13.65
C SER A 110 15.41 5.95 -12.38
N ASN A 111 14.37 6.78 -12.31
CA ASN A 111 13.45 6.90 -11.17
C ASN A 111 11.98 7.10 -11.59
N GLY A 112 11.64 6.68 -12.82
CA GLY A 112 10.29 6.69 -13.35
C GLY A 112 10.31 6.91 -14.85
N PHE A 113 9.44 7.77 -15.36
CA PHE A 113 9.35 8.08 -16.78
C PHE A 113 8.89 9.54 -16.96
N THR A 114 8.95 10.04 -18.19
CA THR A 114 8.40 11.34 -18.53
C THR A 114 7.15 11.11 -19.38
N ALA A 115 5.98 11.56 -18.92
CA ALA A 115 4.74 11.52 -19.69
C ALA A 115 4.84 12.50 -20.88
N GLY A 116 4.45 12.04 -22.07
CA GLY A 116 4.29 12.90 -23.24
C GLY A 116 2.92 13.59 -23.25
N ASN A 117 2.70 14.46 -24.23
CA ASN A 117 1.49 15.29 -24.36
C ASN A 117 0.18 14.47 -24.22
N PHE A 118 0.07 13.33 -24.90
CA PHE A 118 -1.17 12.55 -24.92
C PHE A 118 -1.57 11.95 -23.57
N MET A 119 -0.63 11.81 -22.64
CA MET A 119 -0.86 11.32 -21.29
C MET A 119 -0.52 12.41 -20.25
N ASN A 120 -0.69 13.68 -20.60
CA ASN A 120 -0.36 14.81 -19.74
C ASN A 120 -1.36 15.98 -19.89
N GLN A 121 -2.55 15.75 -20.46
CA GLN A 121 -3.48 16.85 -20.75
C GLN A 121 -3.90 17.60 -19.48
N ASN A 122 -3.89 18.93 -19.55
CA ASN A 122 -4.11 19.78 -18.39
C ASN A 122 -5.44 19.48 -17.69
N GLY A 123 -5.38 19.17 -16.40
CA GLY A 123 -6.58 18.89 -15.59
C GLY A 123 -7.14 17.47 -15.73
N ASN A 124 -6.70 16.68 -16.71
CA ASN A 124 -7.07 15.27 -16.79
C ASN A 124 -6.36 14.47 -15.69
N THR A 125 -7.03 13.46 -15.16
CA THR A 125 -6.49 12.57 -14.14
C THR A 125 -6.01 11.28 -14.79
N TYR A 126 -4.82 10.83 -14.42
CA TYR A 126 -4.17 9.67 -15.02
C TYR A 126 -3.76 8.66 -13.95
N VAL A 127 -3.54 7.42 -14.39
CA VAL A 127 -2.80 6.38 -13.67
C VAL A 127 -1.73 5.80 -14.59
N SER A 128 -0.60 5.43 -13.98
CA SER A 128 0.37 4.53 -14.60
C SER A 128 0.61 3.31 -13.71
N TRP A 129 0.62 2.12 -14.29
CA TRP A 129 1.22 0.92 -13.71
C TRP A 129 2.55 0.66 -14.39
N THR A 130 3.64 0.81 -13.65
CA THR A 130 5.00 0.61 -14.16
C THR A 130 5.52 -0.74 -13.71
N PHE A 131 5.93 -1.58 -14.66
CA PHE A 131 6.51 -2.90 -14.43
C PHE A 131 7.95 -2.90 -14.92
N ARG A 132 8.92 -3.00 -14.01
CA ARG A 132 10.34 -3.17 -14.37
C ARG A 132 10.62 -4.64 -14.64
N LYS A 133 11.42 -4.93 -15.67
CA LYS A 133 11.95 -6.28 -15.89
C LYS A 133 12.72 -6.73 -14.64
N GLN A 134 12.37 -7.89 -14.12
CA GLN A 134 12.98 -8.49 -12.95
C GLN A 134 12.70 -9.99 -12.96
N PRO A 135 13.73 -10.86 -12.83
CA PRO A 135 13.52 -12.29 -12.62
C PRO A 135 12.53 -12.53 -11.49
N LYS A 136 11.65 -13.52 -11.66
CA LYS A 136 10.61 -13.92 -10.70
C LYS A 136 9.49 -12.89 -10.50
N PHE A 137 9.41 -11.85 -11.33
CA PHE A 137 8.31 -10.88 -11.32
C PHE A 137 7.74 -10.60 -12.72
N PHE A 138 8.52 -9.95 -13.59
CA PHE A 138 8.04 -9.46 -14.88
C PHE A 138 9.15 -9.50 -15.94
N ASP A 139 8.78 -9.81 -17.18
CA ASP A 139 9.68 -9.67 -18.33
C ASP A 139 8.91 -9.13 -19.56
N VAL A 140 9.64 -8.47 -20.45
CA VAL A 140 9.14 -8.05 -21.76
C VAL A 140 10.15 -8.43 -22.82
N VAL A 141 9.67 -9.13 -23.86
CA VAL A 141 10.48 -9.60 -24.99
C VAL A 141 9.76 -9.33 -26.31
N THR A 142 10.53 -9.19 -27.38
CA THR A 142 10.02 -9.06 -28.75
C THR A 142 10.51 -10.24 -29.58
N TYR A 143 9.70 -10.67 -30.55
CA TYR A 143 10.11 -11.70 -31.50
C TYR A 143 9.51 -11.44 -32.89
N THR A 144 10.10 -12.07 -33.91
CA THR A 144 9.56 -12.09 -35.27
C THR A 144 9.06 -13.50 -35.53
N GLY A 145 7.80 -13.63 -35.95
CA GLY A 145 7.22 -14.92 -36.30
C GLY A 145 7.99 -15.55 -37.45
N ASP A 146 8.21 -16.86 -37.37
CA ASP A 146 8.98 -17.62 -38.36
C ASP A 146 8.10 -18.41 -39.33
N GLY A 147 6.78 -18.43 -39.11
CA GLY A 147 5.82 -19.13 -39.97
C GLY A 147 5.78 -20.65 -39.76
N ASN A 148 6.60 -21.19 -38.85
CA ASN A 148 6.58 -22.61 -38.52
C ASN A 148 5.36 -22.96 -37.66
N ALA A 149 5.07 -24.26 -37.55
CA ALA A 149 3.98 -24.75 -36.70
C ALA A 149 4.15 -24.34 -35.23
N THR A 150 5.39 -24.28 -34.74
CA THR A 150 5.73 -23.77 -33.41
C THR A 150 6.98 -22.91 -33.46
N GLN A 151 7.09 -21.94 -32.55
CA GLN A 151 8.29 -21.15 -32.34
C GLN A 151 8.56 -21.00 -30.85
N THR A 152 9.81 -21.22 -30.43
CA THR A 152 10.27 -21.03 -29.04
C THR A 152 10.93 -19.67 -28.86
N ILE A 153 10.54 -18.94 -27.81
CA ILE A 153 10.97 -17.59 -27.48
C ILE A 153 11.54 -17.59 -26.06
N ASN A 154 12.77 -17.11 -25.91
CA ASN A 154 13.45 -17.04 -24.61
C ASN A 154 12.97 -15.85 -23.77
N HIS A 155 12.96 -16.01 -22.46
CA HIS A 155 12.68 -14.96 -21.47
C HIS A 155 13.57 -15.12 -20.22
N ASN A 156 13.58 -14.12 -19.34
CA ASN A 156 14.50 -14.01 -18.20
C ASN A 156 13.79 -14.06 -16.84
N LEU A 157 12.62 -14.67 -16.77
CA LEU A 157 11.90 -14.79 -15.49
C LEU A 157 12.63 -15.73 -14.52
N GLY A 158 13.34 -16.75 -15.00
CA GLY A 158 13.94 -17.78 -14.13
C GLY A 158 12.90 -18.61 -13.37
N SER A 159 11.64 -18.57 -13.82
CA SER A 159 10.49 -19.30 -13.32
C SER A 159 9.47 -19.43 -14.46
N ASN A 160 8.59 -20.42 -14.40
CA ASN A 160 7.49 -20.51 -15.37
C ASN A 160 6.61 -19.25 -15.28
N PRO A 161 6.26 -18.62 -16.42
CA PRO A 161 5.24 -17.58 -16.47
C PRO A 161 3.90 -18.09 -15.93
N GLY A 162 3.26 -17.29 -15.08
CA GLY A 162 1.87 -17.48 -14.67
C GLY A 162 0.86 -16.93 -15.68
N ALA A 163 1.23 -15.84 -16.36
CA ALA A 163 0.48 -15.27 -17.48
C ALA A 163 1.43 -14.71 -18.55
N ILE A 164 0.99 -14.77 -19.81
CA ILE A 164 1.71 -14.18 -20.94
C ILE A 164 0.69 -13.43 -21.79
N ILE A 165 0.95 -12.17 -22.10
CA ILE A 165 0.13 -11.33 -22.97
C ILE A 165 0.95 -11.01 -24.23
N VAL A 166 0.46 -11.45 -25.40
CA VAL A 166 1.14 -11.28 -26.68
C VAL A 166 0.34 -10.39 -27.62
N LYS A 167 1.02 -9.43 -28.25
CA LYS A 167 0.42 -8.54 -29.26
C LYS A 167 1.29 -8.44 -30.50
N ARG A 168 0.66 -8.63 -31.66
CA ARG A 168 1.25 -8.30 -32.97
C ARG A 168 1.39 -6.80 -33.13
N THR A 169 2.56 -6.33 -33.56
CA THR A 169 2.96 -4.91 -33.51
C THR A 169 3.05 -4.23 -34.87
N ASN A 170 3.21 -4.97 -35.98
CA ASN A 170 3.35 -4.42 -37.33
C ASN A 170 2.07 -4.47 -38.18
N SER A 171 1.01 -5.13 -37.71
CA SER A 171 -0.26 -5.28 -38.44
C SER A 171 -1.39 -5.60 -37.47
N THR A 172 -2.62 -5.69 -37.99
CA THR A 172 -3.82 -5.97 -37.21
C THR A 172 -3.78 -7.38 -36.61
N GLY A 173 -4.17 -7.50 -35.34
CA GLY A 173 -4.29 -8.77 -34.63
C GLY A 173 -4.71 -8.57 -33.18
N SER A 174 -5.46 -9.53 -32.64
CA SER A 174 -5.91 -9.53 -31.25
C SER A 174 -4.76 -9.67 -30.25
N TRP A 175 -5.06 -9.38 -28.99
CA TRP A 175 -4.16 -9.57 -27.85
C TRP A 175 -4.34 -10.96 -27.26
N TYR A 176 -3.46 -11.90 -27.57
CA TYR A 176 -3.57 -13.27 -27.06
C TYR A 176 -3.05 -13.35 -25.63
N VAL A 177 -3.77 -14.09 -24.78
CA VAL A 177 -3.41 -14.27 -23.39
C VAL A 177 -3.33 -15.76 -23.06
N TYR A 178 -2.18 -16.16 -22.50
CA TYR A 178 -2.00 -17.38 -21.75
C TYR A 178 -2.22 -17.10 -20.27
N HIS A 179 -2.90 -18.01 -19.57
CA HIS A 179 -2.94 -18.03 -18.13
C HIS A 179 -2.82 -19.48 -17.63
N ARG A 180 -1.98 -19.73 -16.63
CA ARG A 180 -1.72 -21.09 -16.14
C ARG A 180 -2.98 -21.84 -15.70
N SER A 181 -3.96 -21.13 -15.15
CA SER A 181 -5.24 -21.73 -14.72
C SER A 181 -6.19 -22.10 -15.87
N THR A 182 -5.98 -21.60 -17.09
CA THR A 182 -6.76 -22.04 -18.28
C THR A 182 -6.07 -23.16 -19.04
N GLY A 183 -4.80 -23.46 -18.72
CA GLY A 183 -4.02 -24.49 -19.39
C GLY A 183 -3.44 -24.06 -20.75
N ASN A 184 -2.64 -24.95 -21.32
CA ASN A 184 -1.83 -24.70 -22.51
C ASN A 184 -2.61 -24.74 -23.84
N ASP A 185 -3.79 -25.38 -23.82
CA ASP A 185 -4.65 -25.59 -24.99
C ASP A 185 -5.78 -24.56 -25.10
N ASN A 186 -5.64 -23.44 -24.39
CA ASN A 186 -6.64 -22.37 -24.39
C ASN A 186 -5.99 -21.01 -24.61
N VAL A 187 -6.74 -20.10 -25.22
CA VAL A 187 -6.37 -18.69 -25.37
C VAL A 187 -7.48 -17.82 -24.80
N LEU A 188 -7.13 -16.72 -24.15
CA LEU A 188 -8.04 -15.60 -23.94
C LEU A 188 -7.59 -14.40 -24.79
N PHE A 189 -8.42 -13.36 -24.82
CA PHE A 189 -8.13 -12.14 -25.57
C PHE A 189 -8.25 -10.90 -24.68
N LEU A 190 -7.14 -10.17 -24.47
CA LEU A 190 -7.14 -8.98 -23.60
C LEU A 190 -8.07 -7.90 -24.12
N ASN A 191 -8.27 -7.78 -25.42
CA ASN A 191 -9.09 -6.73 -26.03
C ASN A 191 -10.56 -7.10 -26.21
N THR A 192 -11.05 -8.15 -25.55
CA THR A 192 -12.44 -8.59 -25.67
C THR A 192 -12.98 -9.11 -24.34
N THR A 193 -14.29 -9.29 -24.26
CA THR A 193 -14.98 -9.90 -23.13
C THR A 193 -15.06 -11.42 -23.20
N ALA A 194 -14.58 -12.04 -24.28
CA ALA A 194 -14.77 -13.47 -24.53
C ALA A 194 -14.21 -14.35 -23.42
N ALA A 195 -14.85 -15.49 -23.20
CA ALA A 195 -14.32 -16.57 -22.37
C ALA A 195 -13.07 -17.20 -23.02
N ALA A 196 -12.36 -18.03 -22.27
CA ALA A 196 -11.28 -18.85 -22.80
C ALA A 196 -11.80 -19.74 -23.95
N THR A 197 -11.05 -19.76 -25.05
CA THR A 197 -11.38 -20.53 -26.24
C THR A 197 -10.35 -21.63 -26.45
N ALA A 198 -10.82 -22.84 -26.76
CA ALA A 198 -9.97 -23.97 -27.09
C ALA A 198 -9.10 -23.67 -28.32
N SER A 199 -7.80 -23.89 -28.17
CA SER A 199 -6.78 -23.68 -29.19
C SER A 199 -5.61 -24.61 -28.85
N ALA A 200 -5.73 -25.87 -29.25
CA ALA A 200 -4.79 -26.94 -28.88
C ALA A 200 -3.34 -26.60 -29.28
N GLY A 201 -2.40 -26.87 -28.38
CA GLY A 201 -0.97 -26.66 -28.59
C GLY A 201 -0.53 -25.21 -28.70
N SER A 202 -1.38 -24.23 -28.32
CA SER A 202 -1.05 -22.81 -28.48
C SER A 202 0.14 -22.36 -27.64
N TRP A 203 0.33 -22.99 -26.48
CA TRP A 203 1.33 -22.60 -25.50
C TRP A 203 2.12 -23.79 -24.98
N ALA A 204 3.41 -23.58 -24.73
CA ALA A 204 4.17 -24.35 -23.76
C ALA A 204 5.09 -23.39 -22.99
N THR A 205 5.27 -23.60 -21.69
CA THR A 205 6.06 -22.68 -20.85
C THR A 205 7.11 -23.43 -20.04
N SER A 206 8.26 -22.78 -19.84
CA SER A 206 9.34 -23.23 -18.97
C SER A 206 9.90 -22.05 -18.19
N SER A 207 10.95 -22.27 -17.40
CA SER A 207 11.60 -21.19 -16.64
C SER A 207 12.43 -20.24 -17.49
N THR A 208 12.75 -20.60 -18.73
CA THR A 208 13.66 -19.85 -19.62
C THR A 208 13.07 -19.54 -20.99
N ASN A 209 11.97 -20.18 -21.38
CA ASN A 209 11.30 -19.95 -22.65
C ASN A 209 9.81 -20.25 -22.59
N PHE A 210 9.08 -19.69 -23.55
CA PHE A 210 7.74 -20.12 -23.92
C PHE A 210 7.72 -20.47 -25.41
N THR A 211 6.79 -21.33 -25.81
CA THR A 211 6.57 -21.70 -27.21
C THR A 211 5.15 -21.29 -27.61
N VAL A 212 5.03 -20.68 -28.78
CA VAL A 212 3.74 -20.41 -29.42
C VAL A 212 3.50 -21.43 -30.53
N GLY A 213 2.30 -22.01 -30.55
CA GLY A 213 1.87 -22.97 -31.59
C GLY A 213 0.64 -22.53 -32.39
N ASN A 214 0.05 -21.37 -32.05
CA ASN A 214 -1.04 -20.80 -32.82
C ASN A 214 -0.48 -19.99 -34.00
N ALA A 215 -0.96 -20.25 -35.22
CA ALA A 215 -0.50 -19.55 -36.43
C ALA A 215 -0.60 -18.02 -36.31
N ASN A 216 -1.61 -17.48 -35.62
CA ASN A 216 -1.78 -16.03 -35.45
C ASN A 216 -0.74 -15.41 -34.50
N LEU A 217 -0.06 -16.23 -33.69
CA LEU A 217 1.04 -15.83 -32.82
C LEU A 217 2.42 -16.00 -33.47
N ASN A 218 2.48 -16.60 -34.66
CA ASN A 218 3.73 -16.96 -35.32
C ASN A 218 3.67 -16.79 -36.86
N ILE A 219 3.00 -15.74 -37.33
CA ILE A 219 2.94 -15.47 -38.77
C ILE A 219 4.33 -15.04 -39.24
N GLY A 220 4.82 -15.70 -40.31
CA GLY A 220 6.16 -15.45 -40.85
C GLY A 220 6.41 -13.99 -41.22
N GLY A 221 7.43 -13.38 -40.63
CA GLY A 221 7.83 -11.99 -40.87
C GLY A 221 7.08 -10.95 -40.03
N ASP A 222 6.08 -11.35 -39.25
CA ASP A 222 5.38 -10.42 -38.37
C ASP A 222 6.08 -10.23 -37.04
N THR A 223 6.01 -9.01 -36.50
CA THR A 223 6.65 -8.67 -35.23
C THR A 223 5.66 -8.69 -34.08
N TYR A 224 6.13 -9.15 -32.92
CA TYR A 224 5.32 -9.33 -31.72
C TYR A 224 6.04 -8.80 -30.49
N VAL A 225 5.28 -8.41 -29.48
CA VAL A 225 5.74 -8.20 -28.10
C VAL A 225 5.00 -9.15 -27.17
N ALA A 226 5.73 -9.70 -26.20
CA ALA A 226 5.17 -10.53 -25.13
C ALA A 226 5.51 -9.91 -23.76
N TYR A 227 4.50 -9.72 -22.94
CA TYR A 227 4.62 -9.34 -21.53
C TYR A 227 4.39 -10.58 -20.67
N LEU A 228 5.37 -10.94 -19.85
CA LEU A 228 5.37 -12.17 -19.06
C LEU A 228 5.32 -11.84 -17.58
N PHE A 229 4.39 -12.46 -16.87
CA PHE A 229 4.20 -12.31 -15.43
C PHE A 229 4.58 -13.62 -14.75
N ALA A 230 5.44 -13.56 -13.74
CA ALA A 230 5.77 -14.74 -12.93
C ALA A 230 4.60 -15.14 -12.04
N HIS A 231 4.74 -16.28 -11.36
CA HIS A 231 3.78 -16.74 -10.36
C HIS A 231 4.52 -17.39 -9.20
N ASP A 232 4.36 -16.82 -7.99
CA ASP A 232 4.81 -17.37 -6.71
C ASP A 232 6.26 -17.91 -6.74
N ALA A 233 7.15 -17.14 -7.36
CA ALA A 233 8.52 -17.57 -7.66
C ALA A 233 9.56 -17.19 -6.59
N GLY A 234 9.13 -16.56 -5.49
CA GLY A 234 10.00 -16.00 -4.46
C GLY A 234 10.94 -14.91 -5.01
N GLY A 235 12.12 -14.76 -4.41
CA GLY A 235 13.19 -13.88 -4.90
C GLY A 235 13.17 -12.45 -4.37
N PHE A 236 12.20 -12.11 -3.51
CA PHE A 236 12.04 -10.78 -2.94
C PHE A 236 12.18 -10.79 -1.41
N GLY A 237 12.31 -9.59 -0.84
CA GLY A 237 12.43 -9.39 0.60
C GLY A 237 13.80 -9.74 1.15
N LEU A 238 13.99 -9.55 2.46
CA LEU A 238 15.29 -9.71 3.14
C LEU A 238 15.86 -11.13 3.00
N THR A 239 15.00 -12.14 2.99
CA THR A 239 15.38 -13.55 2.87
C THR A 239 15.42 -14.04 1.42
N GLY A 240 14.94 -13.24 0.46
CA GLY A 240 14.81 -13.65 -0.94
C GLY A 240 13.74 -14.73 -1.17
N THR A 241 12.82 -14.94 -0.22
CA THR A 241 11.78 -15.98 -0.31
C THR A 241 10.38 -15.43 -0.52
N ASP A 242 10.18 -14.11 -0.44
CA ASP A 242 8.85 -13.53 -0.55
C ASP A 242 8.31 -13.62 -1.98
N ASN A 243 7.06 -14.09 -2.08
CA ASN A 243 6.26 -13.96 -3.30
C ASN A 243 5.72 -12.53 -3.40
N VAL A 244 5.77 -11.96 -4.60
CA VAL A 244 5.25 -10.60 -4.87
C VAL A 244 4.25 -10.53 -6.02
N ILE A 245 4.08 -11.63 -6.77
CA ILE A 245 3.11 -11.73 -7.86
C ILE A 245 2.51 -13.14 -7.89
N SER A 246 1.19 -13.20 -8.03
CA SER A 246 0.45 -14.47 -8.11
C SER A 246 -0.50 -14.46 -9.30
N CYS A 247 -0.41 -15.47 -10.16
CA CYS A 247 -1.37 -15.74 -11.23
C CYS A 247 -2.20 -16.97 -10.86
N GLY A 248 -3.48 -16.78 -10.56
CA GLY A 248 -4.32 -17.84 -10.01
C GLY A 248 -5.74 -17.78 -10.50
N SER A 249 -6.61 -18.58 -9.90
CA SER A 249 -8.02 -18.63 -10.22
C SER A 249 -8.89 -18.86 -9.00
N TYR A 250 -10.17 -18.53 -9.10
CA TYR A 250 -11.19 -18.90 -8.14
C TYR A 250 -12.50 -19.24 -8.87
N THR A 251 -13.36 -20.01 -8.20
CA THR A 251 -14.70 -20.31 -8.71
C THR A 251 -15.69 -19.37 -8.04
N GLY A 252 -16.42 -18.60 -8.83
CA GLY A 252 -17.47 -17.73 -8.32
C GLY A 252 -18.57 -18.53 -7.63
N ASN A 253 -19.17 -17.95 -6.60
CA ASN A 253 -20.21 -18.58 -5.79
C ASN A 253 -21.54 -17.80 -5.82
N GLY A 254 -21.60 -16.65 -6.51
CA GLY A 254 -22.81 -15.82 -6.57
C GLY A 254 -23.24 -15.20 -5.24
N SER A 255 -22.33 -15.05 -4.26
CA SER A 255 -22.59 -14.49 -2.93
C SER A 255 -21.73 -13.26 -2.65
N ALA A 256 -22.24 -12.29 -1.88
CA ALA A 256 -21.46 -11.12 -1.44
C ALA A 256 -20.51 -11.41 -0.26
N THR A 257 -20.32 -12.67 0.12
CA THR A 257 -19.50 -13.08 1.28
C THR A 257 -18.31 -13.97 0.92
N GLY A 258 -17.95 -14.01 -0.36
CA GLY A 258 -16.83 -14.77 -0.88
C GLY A 258 -16.98 -15.00 -2.39
N PRO A 259 -16.09 -15.77 -3.01
CA PRO A 259 -15.03 -16.58 -2.40
C PRO A 259 -13.88 -15.74 -1.78
N THR A 260 -13.14 -16.37 -0.86
CA THR A 260 -11.88 -15.85 -0.32
C THR A 260 -10.71 -16.45 -1.10
N VAL A 261 -9.78 -15.61 -1.53
CA VAL A 261 -8.55 -15.99 -2.22
C VAL A 261 -7.35 -15.72 -1.31
N THR A 262 -6.55 -16.75 -1.07
CA THR A 262 -5.32 -16.64 -0.26
C THR A 262 -4.10 -16.54 -1.16
N LEU A 263 -3.32 -15.48 -0.96
CA LEU A 263 -2.05 -15.19 -1.65
C LEU A 263 -0.84 -15.33 -0.72
N GLY A 264 -1.07 -15.29 0.60
CA GLY A 264 -0.01 -15.18 1.62
C GLY A 264 0.49 -13.75 1.84
N TYR A 265 -0.10 -12.78 1.14
CA TYR A 265 0.19 -11.35 1.28
C TYR A 265 -1.05 -10.51 0.91
N GLU A 266 -1.10 -9.27 1.38
CA GLU A 266 -2.11 -8.29 0.95
C GLU A 266 -1.79 -7.77 -0.46
N PRO A 267 -2.73 -7.76 -1.42
CA PRO A 267 -2.50 -7.21 -2.75
C PRO A 267 -2.56 -5.67 -2.74
N GLN A 268 -1.79 -5.02 -3.62
CA GLN A 268 -1.98 -3.61 -3.99
C GLN A 268 -2.67 -3.45 -5.34
N TRP A 269 -2.60 -4.46 -6.20
CA TRP A 269 -3.12 -4.42 -7.57
C TRP A 269 -3.67 -5.79 -7.95
N LEU A 270 -4.82 -5.79 -8.60
CA LEU A 270 -5.53 -6.97 -9.09
C LEU A 270 -5.99 -6.72 -10.53
N MET A 271 -5.86 -7.73 -11.38
CA MET A 271 -6.60 -7.84 -12.64
C MET A 271 -7.40 -9.12 -12.61
N ILE A 272 -8.72 -9.04 -12.74
CA ILE A 272 -9.67 -10.16 -12.68
C ILE A 272 -10.37 -10.31 -14.04
N LYS A 273 -10.52 -11.56 -14.50
CA LYS A 273 -11.25 -11.90 -15.72
C LYS A 273 -12.10 -13.14 -15.53
N ASN A 274 -13.37 -13.08 -15.91
CA ASN A 274 -14.19 -14.28 -16.07
C ASN A 274 -13.64 -15.12 -17.23
N ALA A 275 -13.00 -16.25 -16.92
CA ALA A 275 -12.33 -17.10 -17.90
C ALA A 275 -13.25 -18.16 -18.51
N SER A 276 -14.35 -18.51 -17.84
CA SER A 276 -15.33 -19.49 -18.36
C SER A 276 -16.63 -18.86 -18.87
N GLY A 277 -16.73 -17.54 -18.85
CA GLY A 277 -17.89 -16.77 -19.30
C GLY A 277 -17.49 -15.41 -19.89
N THR A 278 -18.48 -14.66 -20.36
CA THR A 278 -18.27 -13.30 -20.86
C THR A 278 -18.08 -12.32 -19.70
N GLY A 279 -17.09 -11.44 -19.78
CA GLY A 279 -16.82 -10.40 -18.78
C GLY A 279 -15.54 -9.62 -19.11
N ASN A 280 -15.41 -8.42 -18.56
CA ASN A 280 -14.28 -7.52 -18.81
C ASN A 280 -13.01 -7.95 -18.05
N TRP A 281 -11.89 -7.32 -18.41
CA TRP A 281 -10.60 -7.44 -17.73
C TRP A 281 -10.48 -6.31 -16.69
N ASN A 282 -10.98 -6.57 -15.49
CA ASN A 282 -11.17 -5.58 -14.44
C ASN A 282 -9.89 -5.34 -13.64
N ILE A 283 -9.34 -4.12 -13.67
CA ILE A 283 -8.16 -3.69 -12.93
C ILE A 283 -8.56 -2.85 -11.71
N ILE A 284 -8.21 -3.32 -10.52
CA ILE A 284 -8.46 -2.67 -9.22
C ILE A 284 -7.12 -2.48 -8.50
N ASP A 285 -6.93 -1.34 -7.84
CA ASP A 285 -5.75 -1.12 -6.98
C ASP A 285 -6.02 -0.18 -5.81
N ASN A 286 -5.16 -0.28 -4.80
CA ASN A 286 -5.31 0.44 -3.54
C ASN A 286 -5.10 1.96 -3.66
N MET A 287 -4.34 2.42 -4.66
CA MET A 287 -4.04 3.84 -4.84
C MET A 287 -5.25 4.60 -5.41
N ARG A 288 -6.02 3.96 -6.30
CA ARG A 288 -7.28 4.53 -6.84
C ARG A 288 -8.46 4.28 -5.91
N GLY A 289 -8.48 3.12 -5.26
CA GLY A 289 -9.48 2.74 -4.28
C GLY A 289 -9.72 1.24 -4.31
N MET A 290 -9.25 0.54 -3.29
CA MET A 290 -9.58 -0.87 -3.02
C MET A 290 -9.87 -1.06 -1.52
N PRO A 291 -10.92 -0.41 -1.00
CA PRO A 291 -11.20 -0.35 0.44
C PRO A 291 -11.94 -1.60 0.95
N VAL A 292 -12.06 -1.72 2.28
CA VAL A 292 -12.84 -2.77 2.94
C VAL A 292 -14.21 -2.21 3.36
N GLY A 293 -15.24 -2.58 2.61
CA GLY A 293 -16.64 -2.21 2.88
C GLY A 293 -17.10 -0.88 2.25
N SER A 294 -16.44 -0.44 1.18
CA SER A 294 -16.90 0.64 0.31
C SER A 294 -16.49 0.37 -1.15
N ALA A 295 -16.92 1.19 -2.10
CA ALA A 295 -16.72 0.90 -3.52
C ALA A 295 -15.25 0.94 -3.94
N ASP A 296 -14.85 -0.04 -4.75
CA ASP A 296 -13.58 -0.10 -5.44
C ASP A 296 -13.60 0.80 -6.69
N ALA A 297 -12.50 1.50 -6.95
CA ALA A 297 -12.28 2.15 -8.23
C ALA A 297 -11.68 1.14 -9.21
N PHE A 298 -12.30 0.99 -10.39
CA PHE A 298 -11.88 0.02 -11.39
C PHE A 298 -11.74 0.64 -12.78
N LEU A 299 -10.89 0.01 -13.59
CA LEU A 299 -10.70 0.27 -15.01
C LEU A 299 -10.73 -1.05 -15.76
N GLU A 300 -11.26 -1.05 -16.98
CA GLU A 300 -11.38 -2.25 -17.79
C GLU A 300 -10.34 -2.24 -18.91
N ALA A 301 -9.36 -3.15 -18.86
CA ALA A 301 -8.23 -3.16 -19.77
C ALA A 301 -8.62 -3.30 -21.26
N ASN A 302 -9.82 -3.81 -21.52
CA ASN A 302 -10.35 -4.09 -22.84
C ASN A 302 -11.29 -3.02 -23.38
N THR A 303 -11.48 -1.90 -22.67
CA THR A 303 -12.35 -0.80 -23.09
C THR A 303 -11.61 0.54 -23.04
N SER A 304 -12.23 1.56 -23.64
CA SER A 304 -11.78 2.94 -23.52
C SER A 304 -12.46 3.67 -22.35
N ASP A 305 -13.32 3.03 -21.59
CA ASP A 305 -14.21 3.73 -20.65
C ASP A 305 -13.43 4.42 -19.53
N ALA A 306 -14.01 5.50 -19.01
CA ALA A 306 -13.44 6.21 -17.86
C ALA A 306 -13.47 5.34 -16.60
N GLU A 307 -12.77 5.76 -15.55
CA GLU A 307 -12.80 5.07 -14.26
C GLU A 307 -14.23 5.04 -13.70
N ALA A 308 -14.62 3.88 -13.20
CA ALA A 308 -15.92 3.64 -12.58
C ALA A 308 -15.72 3.04 -11.17
N THR A 309 -16.82 2.93 -10.42
CA THR A 309 -16.78 2.41 -9.05
C THR A 309 -17.81 1.32 -8.82
N ALA A 310 -17.41 0.24 -8.14
CA ALA A 310 -18.30 -0.83 -7.68
C ALA A 310 -17.66 -1.54 -6.48
N ASP A 311 -18.45 -2.02 -5.53
CA ASP A 311 -17.94 -2.81 -4.40
C ASP A 311 -17.82 -4.28 -4.85
N TRP A 312 -16.60 -4.72 -5.16
CA TRP A 312 -16.30 -6.03 -5.76
C TRP A 312 -15.34 -6.85 -4.91
N VAL A 313 -14.30 -6.20 -4.36
CA VAL A 313 -13.20 -6.88 -3.69
C VAL A 313 -12.87 -6.16 -2.38
N SER A 314 -12.59 -6.92 -1.32
CA SER A 314 -11.99 -6.37 -0.11
C SER A 314 -10.63 -7.03 0.13
N PRO A 315 -9.54 -6.26 0.25
CA PRO A 315 -8.23 -6.83 0.55
C PRO A 315 -8.20 -7.38 1.98
N THR A 316 -7.36 -8.38 2.20
CA THR A 316 -7.05 -8.95 3.50
C THR A 316 -5.53 -9.01 3.64
N ALA A 317 -5.01 -9.14 4.86
CA ALA A 317 -3.57 -9.25 5.08
C ALA A 317 -2.90 -10.42 4.33
N THR A 318 -3.68 -11.42 3.90
CA THR A 318 -3.19 -12.64 3.23
C THR A 318 -3.80 -12.88 1.85
N GLY A 319 -4.52 -11.91 1.27
CA GLY A 319 -5.15 -12.06 -0.03
C GLY A 319 -6.35 -11.13 -0.20
N PHE A 320 -7.48 -11.62 -0.70
CA PHE A 320 -8.68 -10.81 -0.90
C PHE A 320 -9.97 -11.63 -0.82
N ASN A 321 -11.09 -10.96 -0.54
CA ASN A 321 -12.43 -11.53 -0.59
C ASN A 321 -13.19 -10.90 -1.75
N ILE A 322 -13.95 -11.71 -2.49
CA ILE A 322 -14.98 -11.20 -3.39
C ILE A 322 -16.21 -10.87 -2.54
N VAL A 323 -16.69 -9.63 -2.63
CA VAL A 323 -17.79 -9.09 -1.80
C VAL A 323 -19.02 -8.70 -2.62
N SER A 324 -19.11 -9.22 -3.85
CA SER A 324 -20.18 -8.89 -4.81
C SER A 324 -20.76 -10.13 -5.47
N THR A 325 -21.98 -10.00 -5.97
CA THR A 325 -22.64 -10.99 -6.84
C THR A 325 -22.54 -10.65 -8.33
N SER A 326 -21.85 -9.55 -8.68
CA SER A 326 -21.67 -9.09 -10.06
C SER A 326 -21.10 -10.17 -10.97
N SER A 327 -21.60 -10.24 -12.21
CA SER A 327 -21.07 -11.15 -13.23
C SER A 327 -19.66 -10.82 -13.70
N GLU A 328 -19.17 -9.62 -13.38
CA GLU A 328 -17.79 -9.21 -13.67
C GLU A 328 -16.77 -9.92 -12.78
N VAL A 329 -17.18 -10.38 -11.59
CA VAL A 329 -16.26 -10.96 -10.59
C VAL A 329 -16.77 -12.22 -9.87
N ASN A 330 -18.07 -12.57 -9.92
CA ASN A 330 -18.60 -13.63 -9.05
C ASN A 330 -19.84 -14.41 -9.54
N THR A 331 -20.01 -14.62 -10.83
CA THR A 331 -21.04 -15.57 -11.32
C THR A 331 -20.81 -16.96 -10.72
N ASN A 332 -21.87 -17.54 -10.14
CA ASN A 332 -21.82 -18.89 -9.57
C ASN A 332 -21.29 -19.90 -10.59
N THR A 333 -20.39 -20.79 -10.17
CA THR A 333 -19.71 -21.82 -10.97
C THR A 333 -18.78 -21.31 -12.08
N SER A 334 -18.74 -20.01 -12.37
CA SER A 334 -17.77 -19.47 -13.34
C SER A 334 -16.37 -19.47 -12.75
N THR A 335 -15.37 -19.82 -13.55
CA THR A 335 -13.96 -19.72 -13.19
C THR A 335 -13.45 -18.34 -13.56
N TYR A 336 -12.90 -17.64 -12.59
CA TYR A 336 -12.21 -16.37 -12.76
C TYR A 336 -10.72 -16.60 -12.65
N ILE A 337 -9.93 -15.94 -13.49
CA ILE A 337 -8.48 -15.85 -13.37
C ILE A 337 -8.10 -14.48 -12.82
N TYR A 338 -6.95 -14.41 -12.16
CA TYR A 338 -6.40 -13.15 -11.69
C TYR A 338 -4.89 -13.07 -11.81
N ILE A 339 -4.40 -11.84 -11.94
CA ILE A 339 -3.02 -11.47 -11.62
C ILE A 339 -3.07 -10.54 -10.40
N ALA A 340 -2.34 -10.87 -9.35
CA ALA A 340 -2.26 -10.10 -8.11
C ALA A 340 -0.82 -9.69 -7.83
N ILE A 341 -0.62 -8.47 -7.33
CA ILE A 341 0.71 -7.95 -6.96
C ILE A 341 0.71 -7.54 -5.49
N ARG A 342 1.73 -7.97 -4.76
CA ARG A 342 1.89 -7.73 -3.31
C ARG A 342 1.99 -6.27 -2.96
N ARG A 343 1.33 -5.85 -1.89
CA ARG A 343 1.41 -4.50 -1.32
C ARG A 343 2.82 -4.15 -0.88
N GLY A 344 3.31 -3.01 -1.35
CA GLY A 344 4.46 -2.30 -0.76
C GLY A 344 4.04 -1.20 0.22
N PRO A 345 4.98 -0.60 0.96
CA PRO A 345 6.39 -0.97 1.03
C PRO A 345 6.61 -2.32 1.74
N MET A 346 7.61 -3.06 1.29
CA MET A 346 8.13 -4.26 1.97
C MET A 346 9.43 -3.98 2.74
N LYS A 347 10.10 -2.87 2.46
CA LYS A 347 11.28 -2.42 3.21
C LYS A 347 10.87 -1.92 4.59
N VAL A 348 11.63 -2.35 5.60
CA VAL A 348 11.61 -1.73 6.92
C VAL A 348 12.15 -0.30 6.78
N PRO A 349 11.43 0.73 7.26
CA PRO A 349 11.88 2.11 7.15
C PRO A 349 13.13 2.33 8.01
N THR A 350 14.02 3.19 7.54
CA THR A 350 15.23 3.61 8.28
C THR A 350 15.18 5.08 8.72
N SER A 351 14.10 5.78 8.38
CA SER A 351 13.87 7.18 8.70
C SER A 351 12.41 7.42 9.05
N GLY A 352 12.14 8.15 10.15
CA GLY A 352 10.77 8.50 10.55
C GLY A 352 10.04 9.34 9.50
N THR A 353 10.75 10.23 8.80
CA THR A 353 10.15 11.11 7.78
C THR A 353 9.69 10.38 6.52
N SER A 354 10.10 9.13 6.30
CA SER A 354 9.57 8.33 5.17
C SER A 354 8.22 7.67 5.48
N VAL A 355 7.78 7.68 6.74
CA VAL A 355 6.57 6.97 7.18
C VAL A 355 5.65 7.79 8.08
N TYR A 356 6.10 8.96 8.57
CA TYR A 356 5.33 9.84 9.43
C TYR A 356 5.55 11.31 9.08
N ASN A 357 4.48 12.10 9.13
CA ASN A 357 4.56 13.56 9.09
C ASN A 357 3.39 14.21 9.86
N ALA A 358 3.64 15.39 10.44
CA ALA A 358 2.61 16.23 11.05
C ALA A 358 2.59 17.60 10.35
N ILE A 359 1.42 18.00 9.88
CA ILE A 359 1.26 19.22 9.08
C ILE A 359 0.28 20.17 9.76
N THR A 360 0.78 21.31 10.24
CA THR A 360 -0.07 22.42 10.63
C THR A 360 -0.52 23.21 9.40
N ARG A 361 -1.80 23.59 9.38
CA ARG A 361 -2.38 24.42 8.32
C ARG A 361 -3.57 25.22 8.82
N THR A 362 -3.99 26.19 8.02
CA THR A 362 -5.26 26.91 8.19
C THR A 362 -6.27 26.34 7.19
N GLY A 363 -7.48 26.04 7.65
CA GLY A 363 -8.56 25.57 6.79
C GLY A 363 -9.03 26.66 5.83
N THR A 364 -9.44 26.24 4.63
CA THR A 364 -9.77 27.14 3.52
C THR A 364 -11.28 27.31 3.32
N GLY A 365 -12.10 26.43 3.89
CA GLY A 365 -13.55 26.37 3.63
C GLY A 365 -13.92 25.90 2.21
N SER A 366 -12.94 25.51 1.40
CA SER A 366 -13.09 25.05 0.01
C SER A 366 -12.25 23.79 -0.21
N ALA A 367 -12.64 22.92 -1.14
CA ALA A 367 -11.88 21.70 -1.43
C ALA A 367 -10.39 22.01 -1.64
N ALA A 368 -9.50 21.26 -0.99
CA ALA A 368 -8.07 21.52 -0.98
C ALA A 368 -7.26 20.22 -0.95
N THR A 369 -6.09 20.23 -1.57
CA THR A 369 -5.12 19.13 -1.52
C THR A 369 -3.93 19.53 -0.65
N ILE A 370 -3.60 18.71 0.34
CA ILE A 370 -2.44 18.84 1.19
C ILE A 370 -1.37 17.91 0.61
N SER A 371 -0.43 18.47 -0.15
CA SER A 371 0.61 17.73 -0.89
C SER A 371 1.98 17.71 -0.21
N THR A 372 2.09 18.22 1.02
CA THR A 372 3.35 18.35 1.76
C THR A 372 3.61 17.18 2.73
N VAL A 373 2.87 16.07 2.62
CA VAL A 373 3.13 14.86 3.44
C VAL A 373 4.46 14.21 3.01
N GLY A 374 4.72 14.15 1.69
CA GLY A 374 5.94 13.60 1.12
C GLY A 374 5.92 12.09 0.84
N PHE A 375 4.80 11.44 1.11
CA PHE A 375 4.53 10.04 0.80
C PHE A 375 3.01 9.83 0.64
N PRO A 376 2.55 8.69 0.10
CA PRO A 376 1.12 8.40 -0.02
C PRO A 376 0.57 7.84 1.31
N PRO A 377 -0.10 8.63 2.17
CA PRO A 377 -0.46 8.18 3.52
C PRO A 377 -1.55 7.11 3.51
N ASP A 378 -1.41 6.13 4.39
CA ASP A 378 -2.42 5.11 4.65
C ASP A 378 -3.34 5.48 5.80
N TRP A 379 -2.88 6.30 6.75
CA TRP A 379 -3.68 6.81 7.87
C TRP A 379 -3.50 8.32 8.01
N VAL A 380 -4.61 9.05 8.07
CA VAL A 380 -4.64 10.51 8.27
C VAL A 380 -5.58 10.85 9.42
N ILE A 381 -5.09 11.65 10.37
CA ILE A 381 -5.85 12.12 11.52
C ILE A 381 -5.88 13.66 11.49
N PRO A 382 -6.92 14.27 10.89
CA PRO A 382 -7.14 15.71 10.97
C PRO A 382 -7.68 16.11 12.34
N ARG A 383 -7.11 17.16 12.93
CA ARG A 383 -7.58 17.70 14.20
C ARG A 383 -7.54 19.23 14.21
N ALA A 384 -8.68 19.86 14.50
CA ALA A 384 -8.73 21.29 14.76
C ALA A 384 -7.94 21.61 16.03
N ARG A 385 -7.20 22.72 16.02
CA ARG A 385 -6.35 23.15 17.14
C ARG A 385 -7.03 24.19 18.02
N THR A 386 -8.03 24.89 17.47
CA THR A 386 -8.80 25.90 18.18
C THR A 386 -10.28 25.50 18.25
N GLY A 387 -10.95 25.77 19.36
CA GLY A 387 -12.37 25.44 19.55
C GLY A 387 -12.61 24.00 20.00
N VAL A 388 -13.89 23.62 20.07
CA VAL A 388 -14.34 22.31 20.57
C VAL A 388 -14.78 21.46 19.37
N PHE A 389 -13.97 20.48 18.99
CA PHE A 389 -14.22 19.63 17.81
C PHE A 389 -13.70 18.22 18.04
N ASN A 390 -14.33 17.24 17.42
CA ASN A 390 -13.92 15.84 17.52
C ASN A 390 -12.61 15.56 16.78
N TRP A 391 -11.98 14.43 17.10
CA TRP A 391 -10.80 13.90 16.43
C TRP A 391 -11.19 12.97 15.28
N TRP A 392 -10.96 13.39 14.05
CA TRP A 392 -11.32 12.58 12.89
C TRP A 392 -10.23 11.58 12.56
N VAL A 393 -10.62 10.33 12.34
CA VAL A 393 -9.71 9.21 12.06
C VAL A 393 -10.09 8.58 10.73
N THR A 394 -9.21 8.73 9.73
CA THR A 394 -9.45 8.32 8.34
C THR A 394 -8.29 7.46 7.83
N ASP A 395 -8.54 6.34 7.16
CA ASP A 395 -7.48 5.55 6.51
C ASP A 395 -7.90 5.05 5.14
N ARG A 396 -6.89 4.74 4.31
CA ARG A 396 -7.06 4.25 2.95
C ARG A 396 -7.76 2.89 2.92
N LEU A 397 -7.53 2.05 3.93
CA LEU A 397 -8.08 0.69 3.98
C LEU A 397 -9.61 0.70 4.15
N ARG A 398 -10.18 1.69 4.86
CA ARG A 398 -11.64 1.88 4.96
C ARG A 398 -12.21 2.73 3.81
N GLY A 399 -11.35 3.52 3.18
CA GLY A 399 -11.68 4.34 2.00
C GLY A 399 -11.82 5.83 2.34
N ALA A 400 -11.83 6.65 1.29
CA ALA A 400 -12.11 8.08 1.43
C ALA A 400 -13.55 8.32 1.90
N ASN A 401 -13.80 9.50 2.48
CA ASN A 401 -15.09 9.93 3.03
C ASN A 401 -15.60 9.12 4.23
N GLN A 402 -14.85 8.13 4.71
CA GLN A 402 -15.16 7.39 5.93
C GLN A 402 -14.36 7.95 7.12
N TYR A 403 -14.99 8.03 8.29
CA TYR A 403 -14.34 8.48 9.51
C TYR A 403 -14.76 7.67 10.74
N LEU A 404 -13.85 7.62 11.71
CA LEU A 404 -14.15 7.31 13.11
C LEU A 404 -13.75 8.50 13.97
N LEU A 405 -14.13 8.49 15.25
CA LEU A 405 -13.87 9.58 16.19
C LEU A 405 -13.10 9.07 17.42
N PHE A 406 -11.87 9.52 17.66
CA PHE A 406 -11.06 9.03 18.81
C PHE A 406 -11.67 9.32 20.17
N ASP A 407 -12.48 10.36 20.27
CA ASP A 407 -13.07 10.90 21.48
C ASP A 407 -14.54 10.50 21.66
N ALA A 408 -15.04 9.55 20.85
CA ALA A 408 -16.42 9.06 20.92
C ALA A 408 -16.53 7.53 20.78
N THR A 409 -17.71 7.01 21.13
CA THR A 409 -18.07 5.59 21.05
C THR A 409 -18.71 5.20 19.71
N ASN A 410 -19.12 6.18 18.91
CA ASN A 410 -19.84 5.96 17.65
C ASN A 410 -19.11 5.00 16.71
N GLY A 411 -19.89 4.24 15.94
CA GLY A 411 -19.39 3.45 14.82
C GLY A 411 -18.83 4.30 13.67
N GLU A 412 -18.52 3.65 12.55
CA GLU A 412 -18.03 4.32 11.35
C GLU A 412 -19.10 5.24 10.76
N GLY A 413 -18.70 6.48 10.44
CA GLY A 413 -19.55 7.48 9.79
C GLY A 413 -19.00 7.86 8.41
N GLY A 414 -19.88 8.43 7.59
CA GLY A 414 -19.53 8.91 6.25
C GLY A 414 -19.76 10.43 6.11
N ASP A 415 -18.80 11.14 5.53
CA ASP A 415 -18.90 12.55 5.14
C ASP A 415 -18.11 12.79 3.85
N SER A 416 -18.82 13.05 2.75
CA SER A 416 -18.22 13.31 1.43
C SER A 416 -17.42 14.62 1.36
N SER A 417 -17.55 15.47 2.38
CA SER A 417 -16.83 16.73 2.51
C SER A 417 -15.62 16.64 3.44
N ALA A 418 -15.29 15.45 3.95
CA ALA A 418 -14.14 15.21 4.82
C ALA A 418 -12.85 14.92 4.04
N VAL A 419 -12.00 13.98 4.51
CA VAL A 419 -10.85 13.50 3.71
C VAL A 419 -11.39 12.75 2.50
N SER A 420 -11.28 13.37 1.33
CA SER A 420 -11.97 12.97 0.11
C SER A 420 -11.10 12.17 -0.87
N ALA A 421 -9.78 12.17 -0.69
CA ALA A 421 -8.86 11.32 -1.46
C ALA A 421 -7.51 11.15 -0.75
N TYR A 422 -6.87 10.01 -0.97
CA TYR A 422 -5.44 9.81 -0.69
C TYR A 422 -4.66 10.02 -1.99
N THR A 423 -3.57 10.77 -1.94
CA THR A 423 -2.78 11.16 -3.13
C THR A 423 -1.35 10.67 -2.99
N MET A 424 -0.55 10.77 -4.07
CA MET A 424 0.84 10.30 -4.05
C MET A 424 1.72 11.00 -3.02
N ASN A 425 1.39 12.23 -2.63
CA ASN A 425 2.19 13.06 -1.71
C ASN A 425 1.38 13.62 -0.53
N GLY A 426 0.21 13.04 -0.24
CA GLY A 426 -0.64 13.47 0.86
C GLY A 426 -2.11 13.13 0.65
N PHE A 427 -3.01 14.07 0.89
CA PHE A 427 -4.46 13.82 0.86
C PHE A 427 -5.27 15.06 0.46
N SER A 428 -6.50 14.85 0.01
CA SER A 428 -7.45 15.92 -0.26
C SER A 428 -8.53 15.97 0.80
N VAL A 429 -9.05 17.17 1.05
CA VAL A 429 -10.19 17.44 1.94
C VAL A 429 -11.26 18.23 1.20
N GLY A 430 -12.53 18.01 1.57
CA GLY A 430 -13.66 18.82 1.14
C GLY A 430 -13.88 20.05 2.03
N THR A 431 -15.14 20.41 2.23
CA THR A 431 -15.58 21.63 2.95
C THR A 431 -16.05 21.36 4.38
N SER A 432 -15.93 20.13 4.89
CA SER A 432 -16.41 19.78 6.23
C SER A 432 -15.68 20.60 7.29
N ILE A 433 -16.43 21.23 8.20
CA ILE A 433 -15.87 22.12 9.22
C ILE A 433 -14.90 21.40 10.15
N ASN A 434 -15.07 20.09 10.32
CA ASN A 434 -14.23 19.27 11.19
C ASN A 434 -12.82 19.04 10.62
N VAL A 435 -12.61 19.27 9.32
CA VAL A 435 -11.31 19.05 8.67
C VAL A 435 -10.81 20.27 7.90
N ASN A 436 -11.69 21.21 7.53
CA ASN A 436 -11.30 22.30 6.62
C ASN A 436 -12.15 23.57 6.76
N GLU A 437 -12.63 23.90 7.95
CA GLU A 437 -13.33 25.17 8.19
C GLU A 437 -12.43 26.39 7.86
N SER A 438 -12.99 27.39 7.17
CA SER A 438 -12.26 28.61 6.79
C SER A 438 -11.67 29.32 8.02
N GLY A 439 -10.37 29.60 7.98
CA GLY A 439 -9.65 30.33 9.04
C GLY A 439 -9.34 29.49 10.29
N ARG A 440 -9.82 28.25 10.39
CA ARG A 440 -9.57 27.36 11.52
C ARG A 440 -8.16 26.78 11.45
N ALA A 441 -7.43 26.78 12.56
CA ALA A 441 -6.13 26.13 12.63
C ALA A 441 -6.31 24.60 12.79
N PHE A 442 -5.55 23.81 12.02
CA PHE A 442 -5.51 22.36 12.05
C PHE A 442 -4.09 21.83 12.24
N VAL A 443 -3.97 20.61 12.75
CA VAL A 443 -2.84 19.70 12.56
C VAL A 443 -3.36 18.44 11.89
N ASN A 444 -2.59 17.87 10.97
CA ASN A 444 -2.92 16.61 10.32
C ASN A 444 -1.74 15.67 10.51
N TYR A 445 -1.98 14.56 11.21
CA TYR A 445 -0.99 13.50 11.36
C TYR A 445 -1.18 12.50 10.21
N ALA A 446 -0.10 12.15 9.54
CA ALA A 446 -0.11 11.24 8.40
C ALA A 446 0.89 10.11 8.64
N PHE A 447 0.46 8.87 8.41
CA PHE A 447 1.26 7.66 8.57
C PHE A 447 1.20 6.80 7.30
N LEU A 448 2.32 6.17 6.95
CA LEU A 448 2.42 5.13 5.92
C LEU A 448 2.57 3.76 6.58
N ARG A 449 1.83 2.75 6.13
CA ARG A 449 1.98 1.37 6.61
C ARG A 449 3.31 0.81 6.12
N ALA A 450 4.15 0.37 7.04
CA ALA A 450 5.45 -0.22 6.73
C ALA A 450 5.81 -1.34 7.71
N PRO A 451 6.45 -2.42 7.24
CA PRO A 451 6.97 -3.48 8.11
C PRO A 451 7.87 -2.90 9.21
N GLY A 452 7.77 -3.44 10.42
CA GLY A 452 8.50 -3.01 11.60
C GLY A 452 7.90 -1.80 12.33
N PHE A 453 7.04 -1.01 11.67
CA PHE A 453 6.58 0.28 12.17
C PHE A 453 5.07 0.31 12.50
N PHE A 454 4.23 0.25 11.47
CA PHE A 454 2.81 0.53 11.57
C PHE A 454 2.01 -0.29 10.55
N ASP A 455 0.86 -0.83 10.98
CA ASP A 455 -0.07 -1.56 10.13
C ASP A 455 -1.54 -1.29 10.49
N VAL A 456 -2.43 -1.45 9.51
CA VAL A 456 -3.89 -1.34 9.67
C VAL A 456 -4.54 -2.63 9.21
N VAL A 457 -5.46 -3.17 10.02
CA VAL A 457 -6.18 -4.42 9.70
C VAL A 457 -7.67 -4.21 9.90
N CYS A 458 -8.46 -4.42 8.86
CA CYS A 458 -9.92 -4.53 8.97
C CYS A 458 -10.34 -6.00 9.06
N TYR A 459 -11.31 -6.29 9.93
CA TYR A 459 -11.83 -7.64 10.12
C TYR A 459 -13.27 -7.63 10.63
N THR A 460 -14.01 -8.71 10.43
CA THR A 460 -15.32 -8.93 11.06
C THR A 460 -15.14 -9.90 12.21
N GLY A 461 -15.53 -9.54 13.44
CA GLY A 461 -15.53 -10.44 14.59
C GLY A 461 -16.36 -11.71 14.32
N THR A 462 -16.16 -12.76 15.11
CA THR A 462 -16.87 -14.05 14.95
C THR A 462 -17.67 -14.50 16.16
N ALA A 463 -17.55 -13.80 17.30
CA ALA A 463 -18.06 -14.24 18.59
C ALA A 463 -17.54 -15.62 19.02
N VAL A 464 -16.37 -16.01 18.49
CA VAL A 464 -15.66 -17.26 18.80
C VAL A 464 -14.30 -16.90 19.38
N GLY A 465 -14.00 -17.40 20.58
CA GLY A 465 -12.75 -17.11 21.28
C GLY A 465 -11.50 -17.55 20.51
N ASN A 466 -10.36 -16.92 20.82
CA ASN A 466 -9.05 -17.20 20.20
C ASN A 466 -9.02 -17.00 18.67
N ARG A 467 -9.71 -15.97 18.18
CA ARG A 467 -9.68 -15.61 16.77
C ARG A 467 -8.27 -15.15 16.39
N VAL A 468 -7.68 -15.76 15.36
CA VAL A 468 -6.41 -15.34 14.79
C VAL A 468 -6.63 -14.32 13.68
N LEU A 469 -5.95 -13.18 13.77
CA LEU A 469 -5.89 -12.13 12.75
C LEU A 469 -4.49 -12.06 12.16
N ASN A 470 -4.40 -12.00 10.84
CA ASN A 470 -3.14 -11.77 10.15
C ASN A 470 -2.84 -10.26 10.04
N HIS A 471 -1.55 -9.88 10.06
CA HIS A 471 -1.05 -8.53 9.83
C HIS A 471 0.31 -8.55 9.11
N ASN A 472 0.76 -7.39 8.64
CA ASN A 472 1.91 -7.23 7.73
C ASN A 472 3.13 -6.55 8.38
N LEU A 473 3.24 -6.56 9.71
CA LEU A 473 4.34 -5.88 10.42
C LEU A 473 5.68 -6.60 10.31
N ALA A 474 5.73 -7.91 10.04
CA ALA A 474 6.96 -8.73 10.09
C ALA A 474 7.67 -8.74 11.47
N VAL A 475 7.08 -8.14 12.49
CA VAL A 475 7.45 -8.14 13.91
C VAL A 475 6.18 -8.15 14.74
N ALA A 476 6.26 -8.59 15.99
CA ALA A 476 5.10 -8.54 16.88
C ALA A 476 4.73 -7.07 17.17
N PRO A 477 3.43 -6.69 17.10
CA PRO A 477 3.00 -5.37 17.53
C PRO A 477 3.15 -5.20 19.04
N GLU A 478 3.40 -3.98 19.47
CA GLU A 478 3.65 -3.62 20.87
C GLU A 478 2.58 -2.69 21.43
N LEU A 479 1.93 -1.88 20.58
CA LEU A 479 0.75 -1.08 20.91
C LEU A 479 -0.35 -1.37 19.88
N LEU A 480 -1.50 -1.81 20.38
CA LEU A 480 -2.63 -2.24 19.57
C LEU A 480 -3.87 -1.43 19.94
N ILE A 481 -4.52 -0.85 18.94
CA ILE A 481 -5.72 -0.01 19.09
C ILE A 481 -6.84 -0.63 18.26
N PHE A 482 -7.96 -0.97 18.88
CA PHE A 482 -9.11 -1.59 18.22
C PHE A 482 -10.33 -0.68 18.30
N LYS A 483 -11.09 -0.60 17.20
CA LYS A 483 -12.36 0.11 17.16
C LYS A 483 -13.41 -0.63 16.36
N SER A 484 -14.59 -0.80 16.94
CA SER A 484 -15.77 -1.25 16.21
C SER A 484 -16.18 -0.19 15.20
N ARG A 485 -16.39 -0.66 13.97
CA ARG A 485 -16.93 0.10 12.83
C ARG A 485 -18.45 0.01 12.75
N ALA A 486 -19.10 -0.86 13.54
CA ALA A 486 -20.55 -1.02 13.47
C ALA A 486 -21.29 0.19 14.01
N THR A 487 -22.29 0.65 13.26
CA THR A 487 -23.18 1.76 13.63
C THR A 487 -24.30 1.33 14.58
N THR A 488 -24.47 0.03 14.80
CA THR A 488 -25.52 -0.55 15.65
C THR A 488 -25.09 -0.78 17.09
N THR A 489 -23.79 -0.66 17.39
CA THR A 489 -23.26 -0.82 18.75
C THR A 489 -22.15 0.18 19.00
N ASP A 490 -22.40 1.10 19.94
CA ASP A 490 -21.39 2.03 20.43
C ASP A 490 -20.35 1.27 21.25
N ASN A 491 -19.08 1.41 20.86
CA ASN A 491 -17.96 0.72 21.52
C ASN A 491 -16.78 1.67 21.68
N ASN A 492 -16.13 1.56 22.83
CA ASN A 492 -14.91 2.29 23.13
C ASN A 492 -13.76 1.89 22.18
N TRP A 493 -12.74 2.73 22.12
CA TRP A 493 -11.48 2.43 21.47
C TRP A 493 -10.59 1.62 22.40
N SER A 494 -10.63 0.30 22.33
CA SER A 494 -9.88 -0.56 23.24
C SER A 494 -8.39 -0.61 22.85
N VAL A 495 -7.50 -0.44 23.82
CA VAL A 495 -6.05 -0.39 23.62
C VAL A 495 -5.34 -1.36 24.54
N GLN A 496 -4.43 -2.16 23.98
CA GLN A 496 -3.50 -3.01 24.73
C GLN A 496 -2.06 -2.66 24.34
N CYS A 497 -1.19 -2.53 25.35
CA CYS A 497 0.24 -2.26 25.17
C CYS A 497 1.06 -3.30 25.94
N VAL A 498 2.04 -3.92 25.29
CA VAL A 498 2.87 -4.99 25.89
C VAL A 498 3.75 -4.48 27.05
N TYR A 499 3.95 -3.17 27.13
CA TYR A 499 4.69 -2.50 28.19
C TYR A 499 3.81 -2.00 29.35
N GLY A 500 2.49 -2.11 29.22
CA GLY A 500 1.54 -1.87 30.31
C GLY A 500 1.38 -3.12 31.20
N PRO A 501 0.64 -3.02 32.32
CA PRO A 501 0.28 -4.19 33.12
C PRO A 501 -0.49 -5.22 32.29
N SER A 502 -0.19 -6.51 32.48
CA SER A 502 -0.66 -7.61 31.62
C SER A 502 -2.17 -7.85 31.62
N ASN A 503 -2.87 -7.34 32.62
CA ASN A 503 -4.32 -7.48 32.79
C ASN A 503 -5.06 -6.13 32.68
N GLN A 504 -4.46 -5.13 32.02
CA GLN A 504 -5.11 -3.84 31.80
C GLN A 504 -5.39 -3.59 30.33
N VAL A 505 -6.62 -3.13 30.08
CA VAL A 505 -7.04 -2.60 28.79
C VAL A 505 -7.43 -1.15 28.98
N TYR A 506 -6.89 -0.28 28.14
CA TYR A 506 -7.21 1.14 28.15
C TYR A 506 -8.29 1.45 27.14
N ASN A 507 -9.02 2.56 27.34
CA ASN A 507 -9.90 3.10 26.31
C ASN A 507 -9.34 4.44 25.81
N LEU A 508 -9.07 4.56 24.52
CA LEU A 508 -8.50 5.77 23.92
C LEU A 508 -9.42 6.97 24.05
N ASN A 509 -10.74 6.75 24.02
CA ASN A 509 -11.76 7.79 24.18
C ASN A 509 -12.09 8.11 25.64
N THR A 510 -11.36 7.55 26.62
CA THR A 510 -11.55 7.85 28.05
C THR A 510 -10.19 8.03 28.75
N ASN A 511 -10.22 8.38 30.04
CA ASN A 511 -9.01 8.58 30.85
C ASN A 511 -8.70 7.40 31.80
N TYR A 512 -9.49 6.32 31.75
CA TYR A 512 -9.36 5.19 32.65
C TYR A 512 -9.05 3.89 31.90
N PHE A 513 -8.68 2.86 32.65
CA PHE A 513 -8.49 1.50 32.17
C PHE A 513 -9.45 0.56 32.91
N TYR A 514 -9.66 -0.63 32.36
CA TYR A 514 -10.38 -1.71 33.02
C TYR A 514 -9.51 -2.97 33.07
N VAL A 515 -9.86 -3.90 33.96
CA VAL A 515 -9.16 -5.17 34.07
C VAL A 515 -9.64 -6.10 32.96
N GLY A 516 -8.72 -6.56 32.12
CA GLY A 516 -9.03 -7.44 31.00
C GLY A 516 -7.81 -7.73 30.13
N THR A 517 -8.05 -8.45 29.05
CA THR A 517 -7.05 -8.79 28.04
C THR A 517 -7.76 -8.79 26.70
N LEU A 518 -7.26 -8.08 25.69
CA LEU A 518 -7.79 -8.08 24.32
C LEU A 518 -7.09 -9.12 23.44
N VAL A 519 -5.85 -9.47 23.78
CA VAL A 519 -4.99 -10.31 22.97
C VAL A 519 -4.23 -11.29 23.84
N THR A 520 -4.30 -12.57 23.48
CA THR A 520 -3.66 -13.68 24.22
C THR A 520 -2.32 -14.11 23.61
N SER A 521 -2.08 -13.81 22.33
CA SER A 521 -0.82 -14.13 21.65
C SER A 521 -0.50 -13.14 20.53
N LEU A 522 0.78 -12.87 20.33
CA LEU A 522 1.35 -11.93 19.37
C LEU A 522 2.59 -12.56 18.71
N ASN A 523 2.72 -12.46 17.39
CA ASN A 523 3.95 -12.81 16.67
C ASN A 523 4.15 -11.90 15.45
N SER A 524 5.13 -12.21 14.60
CA SER A 524 5.51 -11.38 13.44
C SER A 524 4.43 -11.24 12.36
N SER A 525 3.40 -12.09 12.37
CA SER A 525 2.38 -12.16 11.32
C SER A 525 0.95 -12.27 11.85
N THR A 526 0.75 -12.64 13.12
CA THR A 526 -0.59 -12.85 13.67
C THR A 526 -0.78 -12.30 15.08
N ILE A 527 -2.03 -11.91 15.35
CA ILE A 527 -2.57 -11.56 16.66
C ILE A 527 -3.69 -12.54 16.98
N THR A 528 -3.69 -13.13 18.17
CA THR A 528 -4.81 -13.93 18.66
C THR A 528 -5.66 -13.08 19.61
N LEU A 529 -6.85 -12.70 19.16
CA LEU A 529 -7.80 -11.97 19.99
C LEU A 529 -8.29 -12.84 21.14
N SER A 530 -8.52 -12.20 22.28
CA SER A 530 -9.23 -12.77 23.41
C SER A 530 -10.74 -12.90 23.10
N ASP A 531 -11.58 -12.93 24.11
CA ASP A 531 -13.03 -13.10 23.96
C ASP A 531 -13.74 -11.90 23.29
N ASN A 532 -15.07 -11.86 23.40
CA ASN A 532 -15.98 -11.10 22.55
C ASN A 532 -15.78 -9.56 22.54
N THR A 533 -14.96 -8.97 23.42
CA THR A 533 -14.81 -7.50 23.52
C THR A 533 -14.38 -6.83 22.20
N THR A 534 -13.50 -7.46 21.42
CA THR A 534 -13.05 -6.99 20.10
C THR A 534 -13.38 -7.98 18.98
N ASN A 535 -14.30 -8.90 19.25
CA ASN A 535 -14.55 -10.08 18.44
C ASN A 535 -16.04 -10.52 18.48
N ASN A 536 -16.98 -9.57 18.48
CA ASN A 536 -18.43 -9.79 18.66
C ASN A 536 -19.27 -9.69 17.36
N SER A 537 -18.93 -10.44 16.31
CA SER A 537 -19.74 -10.53 15.06
C SER A 537 -20.02 -9.19 14.34
N VAL A 538 -19.23 -8.15 14.62
CA VAL A 538 -19.31 -6.86 13.92
C VAL A 538 -17.98 -6.51 13.26
N ASN A 539 -17.98 -5.50 12.38
CA ASN A 539 -16.77 -5.04 11.71
C ASN A 539 -15.90 -4.19 12.63
N TYR A 540 -14.59 -4.38 12.53
CA TYR A 540 -13.56 -3.69 13.30
C TYR A 540 -12.45 -3.17 12.39
N VAL A 541 -11.72 -2.20 12.93
CA VAL A 541 -10.38 -1.82 12.48
C VAL A 541 -9.41 -1.91 13.65
N ALA A 542 -8.21 -2.41 13.37
CA ALA A 542 -7.08 -2.43 14.29
C ALA A 542 -5.93 -1.59 13.72
N TYR A 543 -5.33 -0.75 14.55
CA TYR A 543 -4.12 0.01 14.28
C TYR A 543 -3.00 -0.55 15.15
N LEU A 544 -1.91 -0.98 14.51
CA LEU A 544 -0.86 -1.78 15.13
C LEU A 544 0.46 -1.04 15.01
N PHE A 545 1.13 -0.79 16.14
CA PHE A 545 2.46 -0.17 16.17
C PHE A 545 3.49 -1.12 16.76
N ALA A 546 4.71 -1.05 16.24
CA ALA A 546 5.89 -1.71 16.79
C ALA A 546 7.07 -0.73 16.87
N THR A 547 8.05 -1.07 17.72
CA THR A 547 9.34 -0.39 17.76
C THR A 547 10.15 -0.73 16.51
N CYS A 548 10.44 0.29 15.71
CA CYS A 548 11.32 0.23 14.56
C CYS A 548 12.58 1.04 14.87
N ALA A 549 13.75 0.40 14.87
CA ALA A 549 15.01 1.04 15.25
C ALA A 549 15.24 2.36 14.48
N GLY A 550 15.46 3.45 15.21
CA GLY A 550 15.66 4.80 14.65
C GLY A 550 14.41 5.47 14.06
N VAL A 551 13.26 4.81 14.06
CA VAL A 551 12.01 5.29 13.43
C VAL A 551 10.87 5.45 14.45
N SER A 552 10.62 4.43 15.26
CA SER A 552 9.55 4.44 16.27
C SER A 552 9.96 3.69 17.53
N LYS A 553 9.35 4.05 18.65
CA LYS A 553 9.55 3.39 19.93
C LYS A 553 8.25 3.28 20.70
N VAL A 554 7.82 2.06 21.00
CA VAL A 554 6.83 1.80 22.05
C VAL A 554 7.61 1.46 23.32
N THR A 555 7.23 2.07 24.44
CA THR A 555 7.96 1.89 25.71
C THR A 555 7.10 2.18 26.93
N ASN A 556 7.66 1.98 28.12
CA ASN A 556 7.14 2.47 29.39
C ASN A 556 8.21 3.26 30.15
N PHE A 557 7.79 4.02 31.14
CA PHE A 557 8.68 4.66 32.11
C PHE A 557 7.95 4.93 33.42
N THR A 558 8.72 5.16 34.47
CA THR A 558 8.21 5.63 35.77
C THR A 558 8.53 7.12 35.91
N GLY A 559 7.53 7.91 36.27
CA GLY A 559 7.71 9.33 36.52
C GLY A 559 8.66 9.56 37.70
N THR A 560 9.53 10.55 37.60
CA THR A 560 10.51 10.91 38.65
C THR A 560 10.13 12.20 39.36
N GLY A 561 9.15 12.96 38.85
CA GLY A 561 8.86 14.31 39.32
C GLY A 561 9.99 15.31 39.02
N THR A 562 11.03 14.89 38.30
CA THR A 562 12.20 15.69 37.89
C THR A 562 12.44 15.52 36.39
N LEU A 563 13.25 16.38 35.77
CA LEU A 563 13.59 16.20 34.35
C LEU A 563 14.20 14.82 34.12
N GLN A 564 13.63 14.05 33.19
CA GLN A 564 14.20 12.76 32.79
C GLN A 564 14.10 12.56 31.27
N THR A 565 15.14 11.95 30.71
CA THR A 565 15.20 11.60 29.28
C THR A 565 14.71 10.18 29.07
N ILE A 566 13.77 10.02 28.15
CA ILE A 566 13.29 8.73 27.68
C ILE A 566 14.01 8.43 26.36
N ASN A 567 14.98 7.52 26.43
CA ASN A 567 15.80 7.17 25.27
C ASN A 567 15.03 6.23 24.33
N CYS A 568 14.80 6.69 23.10
CA CYS A 568 14.12 5.95 22.05
C CYS A 568 15.07 5.34 21.01
N GLY A 569 16.38 5.62 21.11
CA GLY A 569 17.38 5.22 20.11
C GLY A 569 17.28 6.00 18.79
N PHE A 570 16.72 7.21 18.83
CA PHE A 570 16.60 8.07 17.66
C PHE A 570 17.93 8.81 17.40
N ALA A 571 18.09 9.30 16.17
CA ALA A 571 19.24 10.14 15.78
C ALA A 571 18.89 11.63 15.68
N ALA A 572 17.61 11.95 15.45
CA ALA A 572 17.10 13.31 15.27
C ALA A 572 16.05 13.71 16.32
N GLY A 573 15.90 12.90 17.37
CA GLY A 573 14.88 13.06 18.39
C GLY A 573 13.46 12.74 17.96
N SER A 574 12.51 12.88 18.86
CA SER A 574 11.10 12.63 18.61
C SER A 574 10.44 13.76 17.80
N ARG A 575 9.64 13.38 16.82
CA ARG A 575 8.71 14.21 16.04
C ARG A 575 7.26 14.03 16.45
N PHE A 576 6.95 12.92 17.12
CA PHE A 576 5.66 12.61 17.72
C PHE A 576 5.89 11.96 19.08
N VAL A 577 5.08 12.31 20.07
CA VAL A 577 5.07 11.66 21.39
C VAL A 577 3.62 11.52 21.87
N LEU A 578 3.19 10.28 22.14
CA LEU A 578 1.95 9.92 22.80
C LEU A 578 2.28 9.34 24.18
N ILE A 579 1.65 9.83 25.25
CA ILE A 579 1.85 9.31 26.62
C ILE A 579 0.50 9.02 27.28
N LYS A 580 0.40 7.87 27.95
CA LYS A 580 -0.73 7.48 28.78
C LYS A 580 -0.28 6.97 30.14
N ARG A 581 -0.87 7.52 31.21
CA ARG A 581 -0.70 7.03 32.58
C ARG A 581 -1.39 5.68 32.78
N THR A 582 -0.74 4.76 33.49
CA THR A 582 -1.17 3.35 33.63
C THR A 582 -1.46 2.90 35.05
N ASP A 583 -1.02 3.64 36.07
CA ASP A 583 -1.25 3.33 37.49
C ASP A 583 -2.51 4.01 38.06
N SER A 584 -3.08 4.97 37.35
CA SER A 584 -4.27 5.71 37.76
C SER A 584 -5.02 6.28 36.55
N THR A 585 -6.11 7.00 36.81
CA THR A 585 -6.78 7.83 35.79
C THR A 585 -5.83 8.89 35.25
N GLY A 586 -5.90 9.15 33.94
CA GLY A 586 -5.11 10.15 33.25
C GLY A 586 -5.36 10.12 31.74
N ASP A 587 -5.36 11.29 31.10
CA ASP A 587 -5.69 11.44 29.69
C ASP A 587 -4.61 10.88 28.74
N TRP A 588 -4.92 10.88 27.44
CA TRP A 588 -4.01 10.50 26.35
C TRP A 588 -3.37 11.74 25.73
N TYR A 589 -2.14 12.06 26.13
CA TYR A 589 -1.47 13.30 25.73
C TYR A 589 -0.67 13.12 24.44
N VAL A 590 -0.79 14.08 23.52
CA VAL A 590 -0.09 14.08 22.22
C VAL A 590 0.66 15.38 21.96
N TRP A 591 1.95 15.23 21.64
CA TRP A 591 2.85 16.27 21.14
C TRP A 591 3.41 15.92 19.77
N ASP A 592 3.79 16.95 19.01
CA ASP A 592 4.54 16.79 17.76
C ASP A 592 5.40 18.01 17.44
N SER A 593 6.38 17.77 16.58
CA SER A 593 7.39 18.75 16.16
C SER A 593 6.85 19.90 15.29
N SER A 594 5.63 19.78 14.74
CA SER A 594 5.02 20.85 13.92
C SER A 594 4.33 21.92 14.77
N ARG A 595 4.04 21.60 16.04
CA ARG A 595 3.43 22.50 17.02
C ARG A 595 4.39 22.89 18.15
N GLY A 596 5.42 22.09 18.42
CA GLY A 596 6.39 22.30 19.51
C GLY A 596 7.45 21.20 19.56
N LEU A 597 7.64 20.58 20.73
CA LEU A 597 8.76 19.70 21.12
C LEU A 597 10.11 20.45 21.19
N SER A 598 10.09 21.66 21.75
CA SER A 598 11.21 22.59 21.85
C SER A 598 11.33 23.15 23.26
N SER A 599 12.52 23.60 23.64
CA SER A 599 12.84 24.08 25.00
C SER A 599 12.01 25.26 25.53
N SER A 600 11.10 25.86 24.76
CA SER A 600 10.27 26.98 25.22
C SER A 600 8.83 26.58 25.55
N THR A 601 8.09 26.02 24.60
CA THR A 601 6.64 25.81 24.72
C THR A 601 6.19 24.69 23.80
N ASP A 602 5.46 23.73 24.37
CA ASP A 602 5.05 22.48 23.74
C ASP A 602 3.54 22.29 23.89
N PRO A 603 2.77 22.75 22.90
CA PRO A 603 1.35 22.55 22.88
C PRO A 603 0.99 21.06 22.86
N TYR A 604 0.01 20.67 23.67
CA TYR A 604 -0.53 19.32 23.65
C TYR A 604 -2.00 19.30 23.27
N LEU A 605 -2.43 18.15 22.76
CA LEU A 605 -3.83 17.79 22.61
C LEU A 605 -4.10 16.50 23.38
N LEU A 606 -5.37 16.25 23.70
CA LEU A 606 -5.83 15.03 24.36
C LEU A 606 -6.67 14.20 23.39
N LEU A 607 -6.30 12.94 23.13
CA LEU A 607 -7.04 12.08 22.18
C LEU A 607 -8.46 11.77 22.64
N ASN A 608 -8.70 11.78 23.96
CA ASN A 608 -9.99 11.53 24.59
C ASN A 608 -10.81 12.83 24.84
N SER A 609 -10.51 13.92 24.14
CA SER A 609 -11.19 15.20 24.36
C SER A 609 -11.39 15.99 23.06
N THR A 610 -12.53 16.67 23.00
CA THR A 610 -12.85 17.67 21.97
C THR A 610 -12.18 19.03 22.21
N ALA A 611 -11.61 19.26 23.39
CA ALA A 611 -11.09 20.54 23.81
C ALA A 611 -9.95 21.05 22.90
N ALA A 612 -9.87 22.37 22.75
CA ALA A 612 -8.82 23.05 22.00
C ALA A 612 -7.41 22.69 22.52
N GLU A 613 -6.40 22.92 21.69
CA GLU A 613 -5.01 22.69 22.10
C GLU A 613 -4.63 23.57 23.30
N VAL A 614 -3.88 22.99 24.23
CA VAL A 614 -3.31 23.74 25.35
C VAL A 614 -1.94 24.24 24.90
N THR A 615 -1.77 25.56 24.82
CA THR A 615 -0.58 26.19 24.22
C THR A 615 0.47 26.67 25.20
N GLY A 616 0.17 26.75 26.50
CA GLY A 616 1.01 27.45 27.48
C GLY A 616 1.94 26.56 28.32
N THR A 617 2.17 25.31 27.94
CA THR A 617 2.92 24.34 28.72
C THR A 617 4.23 23.95 28.05
N ASN A 618 5.24 23.54 28.82
CA ASN A 618 6.41 22.80 28.34
C ASN A 618 6.59 21.57 29.24
N TRP A 619 6.00 20.44 28.83
CA TRP A 619 6.07 19.18 29.58
C TRP A 619 6.91 18.12 28.88
N VAL A 620 7.10 18.25 27.57
CA VAL A 620 7.79 17.27 26.73
C VAL A 620 8.61 18.01 25.67
N ASP A 621 9.92 17.84 25.70
CA ASP A 621 10.82 18.34 24.66
C ASP A 621 11.44 17.18 23.87
N THR A 622 11.82 17.43 22.62
CA THR A 622 12.65 16.49 21.86
C THR A 622 14.09 16.50 22.38
N THR A 623 14.76 15.35 22.32
CA THR A 623 16.20 15.22 22.61
C THR A 623 16.86 14.43 21.50
N SER A 624 18.18 14.49 21.34
CA SER A 624 18.89 13.77 20.25
C SER A 624 18.60 12.27 20.20
N THR A 625 18.21 11.65 21.32
CA THR A 625 17.98 10.21 21.44
C THR A 625 16.51 9.81 21.57
N GLY A 626 15.59 10.78 21.68
CA GLY A 626 14.16 10.54 21.94
C GLY A 626 13.46 11.79 22.42
N PHE A 627 12.91 11.75 23.62
CA PHE A 627 12.24 12.89 24.26
C PHE A 627 12.59 12.97 25.74
N GLN A 628 12.31 14.10 26.37
CA GLN A 628 12.39 14.27 27.82
C GLN A 628 11.04 14.71 28.36
N VAL A 629 10.75 14.32 29.61
CA VAL A 629 9.58 14.82 30.35
C VAL A 629 10.07 15.72 31.48
N THR A 630 9.45 16.90 31.61
CA THR A 630 9.91 17.95 32.54
C THR A 630 9.28 17.81 33.93
N ALA A 631 9.68 18.67 34.87
CA ALA A 631 9.17 18.73 36.24
C ALA A 631 8.14 19.87 36.46
N ALA A 632 7.52 20.38 35.39
CA ALA A 632 6.66 21.56 35.46
C ALA A 632 5.45 21.36 36.40
N SER A 633 5.02 22.43 37.06
CA SER A 633 3.82 22.42 37.90
C SER A 633 2.58 21.98 37.11
N GLY A 634 1.80 21.04 37.65
CA GLY A 634 0.62 20.50 36.97
C GLY A 634 0.91 19.43 35.91
N ASN A 635 2.18 19.04 35.73
CA ASN A 635 2.56 18.00 34.79
C ASN A 635 1.96 16.63 35.20
N ASN A 636 1.10 16.09 34.34
CA ASN A 636 0.47 14.78 34.54
C ASN A 636 1.22 13.62 33.87
N VAL A 637 2.28 13.89 33.10
CA VAL A 637 3.08 12.90 32.35
C VAL A 637 4.44 12.59 32.98
N ASN A 638 4.72 13.09 34.19
CA ASN A 638 5.95 12.81 34.93
C ASN A 638 5.78 12.86 36.46
N ILE A 639 4.66 12.37 36.98
CA ILE A 639 4.40 12.36 38.42
C ILE A 639 5.33 11.35 39.09
N ASN A 640 6.01 11.73 40.17
CA ASN A 640 6.96 10.85 40.87
C ASN A 640 6.28 9.53 41.31
N GLY A 641 6.83 8.40 40.86
CA GLY A 641 6.34 7.05 41.14
C GLY A 641 5.15 6.60 40.28
N ALA A 642 4.57 7.47 39.44
CA ALA A 642 3.50 7.07 38.52
C ALA A 642 4.08 6.29 37.31
N SER A 643 3.27 5.41 36.73
CA SER A 643 3.69 4.57 35.60
C SER A 643 3.03 5.03 34.30
N TYR A 644 3.80 4.95 33.21
CA TYR A 644 3.38 5.45 31.90
C TYR A 644 3.74 4.47 30.79
N ILE A 645 2.91 4.42 29.76
CA ILE A 645 3.26 3.89 28.44
C ILE A 645 3.41 5.05 27.45
N ALA A 646 4.27 4.87 26.45
CA ALA A 646 4.49 5.87 25.42
C ALA A 646 4.71 5.26 24.03
N LEU A 647 4.30 6.02 23.01
CA LEU A 647 4.70 5.84 21.61
C LEU A 647 5.42 7.10 21.15
N ALA A 648 6.65 6.95 20.65
CA ALA A 648 7.41 8.02 20.04
C ALA A 648 7.79 7.67 18.60
N ILE A 649 7.90 8.68 17.73
CA ILE A 649 8.31 8.54 16.32
C ILE A 649 9.35 9.60 16.01
N ALA A 650 10.42 9.22 15.33
CA ALA A 650 11.57 10.05 14.97
C ALA A 650 11.34 10.97 13.77
#